data_AF-A0A496XWT3-F1
#
_entry.id   AF-A0A496XWT3-F1
#
_cell.length_a   1.000
_cell.length_b   1.000
_cell.length_c   1.000
_cell.angle_alpha   90.00
_cell.angle_beta   90.00
_cell.angle_gamma   90.00
#
_symmetry.space_group_name_H-M   'P 1'
#
loop_
_entity.id
_entity.type
_entity.pdbx_description
1 polymer ?
#
loop_
_entity_poly.entity_id
_entity_poly.type
_entity_poly.pdbx_seq_one_letter_code
_entity_poly.pdbx_strand_id
1 'polypeptide(L)'
;MSSYNYKYIEKKWQNYWTKNNSFEPQDETTSKKPKKYILSMFPYPSGKIHMGHVRNYCIGDVYARYYRKQGFNVLHPIGWDSFGMPAENAAIKNKLHPKKWTYENISYMTQELTGLGLSFAVSRQFATSDELYTKHEQQFIVKMYEKGLLYRKTTSVNWCDDCQTVLANEQVEDGKCWRCDHEVLQRDMPGYYIAITKYAKRLLDDLEVLKDKWPKQVLTMQKNWIGQSTGLQFDMWFCDKSKIKLDNKFDKFSVYTTRPDTIYGISYCALACEHEVVRYLCENKLLNNKTINKIKQLQNQTQQQKDTDEKIGFDTGLFVLHPITKKNIPVWIANFVLVSYGGGAVMSVSAHDIRDHEFATKYDLPIIKVIKNNKKNEAYVGDGKLINSGIFNSLDSKEAREKIVQYFETHNIGAKKTNYKLRDWGISRQRYWGAPLPFVHCGSCGLVASKNLPVALPDDVKITGEGNPLENHETWSKTTCPKCGKKAKKETDTMDTFVQSSWYFLRYATNPNRWQNEAISKQDSDYWMNVDQYIGGIEHAILHLLYARFFTKVLHDMGYTKANEPFENLLTQGMVLKDGFKMSKSKGNVVDPGYIIDKYGADTARLFMMFAAPPTKELEWNDSAVEGSYKFIKRFYELSCCVEKIDTQKIKNINHDKLTQNEKQTRVKLYMAMKKQHEVINKTQSFNTLIASCMEAVNELKNIKNNLVLNEGFYILCDILEPIVPHLCWDISNRLFDRVNFQDKLAVNEKIFRTNTVSMAITINGKKRAVIDMSKSLSKEDILKTVKQHENIKKWLENKIVLKEIIVPNKLVNLVIK
;
A
#
# COMPACT_ATOMS: atom_id res chain seq x y z
N MET A 1 32.22 -27.32 -24.41
CA MET A 1 31.67 -26.24 -23.58
C MET A 1 30.77 -26.85 -22.52
N SER A 2 30.98 -26.54 -21.24
CA SER A 2 30.08 -26.98 -20.16
C SER A 2 28.70 -26.31 -20.35
N SER A 3 27.62 -27.09 -20.34
CA SER A 3 26.26 -26.57 -20.43
C SER A 3 25.84 -25.93 -19.10
N TYR A 4 25.05 -24.85 -19.15
CA TYR A 4 24.49 -24.21 -17.95
C TYR A 4 23.55 -25.17 -17.22
N ASN A 5 23.96 -25.68 -16.05
CA ASN A 5 23.16 -26.59 -15.22
C ASN A 5 22.60 -25.85 -13.99
N TYR A 6 21.48 -25.16 -14.18
CA TYR A 6 20.82 -24.39 -13.12
C TYR A 6 20.41 -25.27 -11.93
N LYS A 7 19.93 -26.50 -12.14
CA LYS A 7 19.50 -27.40 -11.06
C LYS A 7 20.62 -27.66 -10.05
N TYR A 8 21.84 -27.88 -10.55
CA TYR A 8 23.01 -28.07 -9.70
C TYR A 8 23.45 -26.75 -9.04
N ILE A 9 23.57 -25.67 -9.82
CA ILE A 9 24.09 -24.38 -9.35
C ILE A 9 23.19 -23.76 -8.28
N GLU A 10 21.87 -23.73 -8.53
CA GLU A 10 20.90 -23.13 -7.62
C GLU A 10 20.89 -23.89 -6.29
N LYS A 11 20.82 -25.23 -6.33
CA LYS A 11 20.83 -26.05 -5.11
C LYS A 11 22.13 -25.91 -4.32
N LYS A 12 23.29 -25.85 -5.00
CA LYS A 12 24.61 -25.63 -4.37
C LYS A 12 24.60 -24.33 -3.55
N TRP A 13 24.17 -23.22 -4.12
CA TRP A 13 24.23 -21.92 -3.46
C TRP A 13 23.15 -21.73 -2.40
N GLN A 14 21.94 -22.22 -2.63
CA GLN A 14 20.89 -22.23 -1.60
C GLN A 14 21.31 -23.01 -0.34
N ASN A 15 21.93 -24.19 -0.54
CA ASN A 15 22.49 -24.97 0.56
C ASN A 15 23.63 -24.22 1.27
N TYR A 16 24.51 -23.55 0.51
CA TYR A 16 25.58 -22.74 1.10
C TYR A 16 25.01 -21.61 1.96
N TRP A 17 24.07 -20.82 1.45
CA TRP A 17 23.51 -19.69 2.21
C TRP A 17 22.80 -20.11 3.48
N THR A 18 22.06 -21.23 3.41
CA THR A 18 21.37 -21.82 4.56
C THR A 18 22.37 -22.29 5.63
N LYS A 19 23.38 -23.08 5.24
CA LYS A 19 24.38 -23.61 6.19
C LYS A 19 25.22 -22.52 6.86
N ASN A 20 25.40 -21.38 6.20
CA ASN A 20 26.22 -20.28 6.69
C ASN A 20 25.39 -19.13 7.28
N ASN A 21 24.07 -19.27 7.43
CA ASN A 21 23.17 -18.22 7.91
C ASN A 21 23.41 -16.88 7.18
N SER A 22 23.66 -16.91 5.87
CA SER A 22 24.26 -15.79 5.12
C SER A 22 23.40 -14.51 5.08
N PHE A 23 22.14 -14.61 5.49
CA PHE A 23 21.16 -13.54 5.40
C PHE A 23 20.63 -13.07 6.75
N GLU A 24 21.08 -13.68 7.84
CA GLU A 24 20.73 -13.25 9.18
C GLU A 24 21.36 -11.89 9.50
N PRO A 25 20.60 -10.95 10.11
CA PRO A 25 21.16 -9.68 10.53
C PRO A 25 22.14 -9.89 11.69
N GLN A 26 23.12 -8.99 11.80
CA GLN A 26 23.95 -8.89 12.99
C GLN A 26 23.12 -8.36 14.16
N ASP A 27 23.46 -8.78 15.37
CA ASP A 27 22.80 -8.33 16.60
C ASP A 27 22.86 -6.80 16.71
N GLU A 28 21.70 -6.22 16.99
CA GLU A 28 21.42 -4.79 17.04
C GLU A 28 22.27 -4.07 18.09
N THR A 29 22.69 -4.78 19.14
CA THR A 29 23.47 -4.24 20.26
C THR A 29 24.97 -4.20 19.98
N THR A 30 25.45 -4.98 19.00
CA THR A 30 26.89 -5.14 18.71
C THR A 30 27.28 -4.64 17.31
N SER A 31 26.33 -4.53 16.39
CA SER A 31 26.58 -4.13 15.01
C SER A 31 27.02 -2.66 14.92
N LYS A 32 28.18 -2.42 14.30
CA LYS A 32 28.67 -1.08 13.94
C LYS A 32 28.21 -0.62 12.55
N LYS A 33 27.50 -1.47 11.82
CA LYS A 33 27.06 -1.20 10.45
C LYS A 33 25.79 -0.35 10.45
N PRO A 34 25.61 0.55 9.47
CA PRO A 34 24.34 1.23 9.28
C PRO A 34 23.24 0.21 8.98
N LYS A 35 22.04 0.41 9.53
CA LYS A 35 20.91 -0.52 9.36
C LYS A 35 20.13 -0.27 8.07
N LYS A 36 19.54 -1.34 7.53
CA LYS A 36 18.48 -1.30 6.51
C LYS A 36 17.41 -2.32 6.84
N TYR A 37 16.18 -1.87 6.99
CA TYR A 37 15.02 -2.74 7.15
C TYR A 37 14.21 -2.77 5.86
N ILE A 38 14.33 -3.87 5.11
CA ILE A 38 13.60 -4.12 3.85
C ILE A 38 12.48 -5.11 4.14
N LEU A 39 11.24 -4.75 3.83
CA LEU A 39 10.09 -5.58 4.18
C LEU A 39 9.09 -5.64 3.03
N SER A 40 8.79 -6.85 2.59
CA SER A 40 7.65 -7.13 1.71
C SER A 40 6.44 -7.54 2.56
N MET A 41 5.24 -7.16 2.13
CA MET A 41 3.99 -7.67 2.72
C MET A 41 4.03 -9.21 2.81
N PHE A 42 3.92 -9.74 4.02
CA PHE A 42 3.92 -11.18 4.25
C PHE A 42 2.65 -11.85 3.65
N PRO A 43 2.73 -13.12 3.21
CA PRO A 43 1.62 -13.76 2.52
C PRO A 43 0.62 -14.40 3.48
N TYR A 44 -0.61 -14.55 3.00
CA TYR A 44 -1.59 -15.46 3.60
C TYR A 44 -1.29 -16.91 3.18
N PRO A 45 -1.14 -17.87 4.12
CA PRO A 45 -0.88 -19.28 3.84
C PRO A 45 -2.16 -20.04 3.44
N SER A 46 -2.80 -19.57 2.37
CA SER A 46 -4.09 -20.10 1.85
C SER A 46 -3.91 -21.10 0.69
N GLY A 47 -2.69 -21.53 0.42
CA GLY A 47 -2.33 -22.53 -0.60
C GLY A 47 -0.92 -22.28 -1.10
N LYS A 48 -0.70 -22.41 -2.41
CA LYS A 48 0.61 -22.17 -3.05
C LYS A 48 0.88 -20.70 -3.35
N ILE A 49 2.16 -20.33 -3.52
CA ILE A 49 2.52 -19.02 -4.08
C ILE A 49 2.13 -18.93 -5.57
N HIS A 50 2.19 -17.72 -6.12
CA HIS A 50 1.90 -17.42 -7.52
C HIS A 50 2.83 -16.31 -8.01
N MET A 51 2.86 -16.01 -9.30
CA MET A 51 3.81 -15.03 -9.85
C MET A 51 3.68 -13.61 -9.25
N GLY A 52 2.50 -13.20 -8.78
CA GLY A 52 2.35 -11.97 -7.98
C GLY A 52 3.17 -11.96 -6.67
N HIS A 53 3.29 -13.09 -5.98
CA HIS A 53 4.16 -13.25 -4.81
C HIS A 53 5.63 -13.20 -5.22
N VAL A 54 5.99 -13.91 -6.30
CA VAL A 54 7.36 -13.90 -6.83
C VAL A 54 7.81 -12.48 -7.16
N ARG A 55 6.94 -11.68 -7.80
CA ARG A 55 7.22 -10.25 -8.06
C ARG A 55 7.58 -9.49 -6.79
N ASN A 56 6.71 -9.59 -5.79
CA ASN A 56 6.80 -8.82 -4.55
C ASN A 56 8.08 -9.13 -3.77
N TYR A 57 8.38 -10.42 -3.67
CA TYR A 57 9.52 -10.89 -2.89
C TYR A 57 10.84 -10.74 -3.65
N CYS A 58 10.85 -10.86 -4.98
CA CYS A 58 12.05 -10.56 -5.77
C CYS A 58 12.42 -9.07 -5.70
N ILE A 59 11.45 -8.15 -5.72
CA ILE A 59 11.71 -6.72 -5.54
C ILE A 59 12.38 -6.46 -4.19
N GLY A 60 11.81 -7.00 -3.09
CA GLY A 60 12.41 -6.89 -1.76
C GLY A 60 13.81 -7.47 -1.71
N ASP A 61 14.02 -8.63 -2.33
CA ASP A 61 15.31 -9.33 -2.36
C ASP A 61 16.40 -8.54 -3.10
N VAL A 62 16.04 -7.85 -4.19
CA VAL A 62 16.97 -6.97 -4.92
C VAL A 62 17.51 -5.87 -3.99
N TYR A 63 16.65 -5.20 -3.24
CA TYR A 63 17.08 -4.19 -2.27
C TYR A 63 17.92 -4.80 -1.14
N ALA A 64 17.46 -5.92 -0.57
CA ALA A 64 18.15 -6.57 0.54
C ALA A 64 19.57 -7.00 0.17
N ARG A 65 19.74 -7.66 -0.98
CA ARG A 65 21.06 -8.07 -1.50
C ARG A 65 21.94 -6.88 -1.83
N TYR A 66 21.39 -5.86 -2.50
CA TYR A 66 22.12 -4.63 -2.79
C TYR A 66 22.69 -4.00 -1.52
N TYR A 67 21.87 -3.74 -0.51
CA TYR A 67 22.32 -3.07 0.71
C TYR A 67 23.29 -3.92 1.54
N ARG A 68 23.16 -5.26 1.54
CA ARG A 68 24.17 -6.13 2.20
C ARG A 68 25.55 -5.94 1.58
N LYS A 69 25.65 -5.88 0.25
CA LYS A 69 26.92 -5.62 -0.46
C LYS A 69 27.43 -4.20 -0.29
N GLN A 70 26.55 -3.24 -0.03
CA GLN A 70 26.94 -1.87 0.35
C GLN A 70 27.39 -1.76 1.82
N GLY A 71 27.49 -2.88 2.56
CA GLY A 71 28.01 -2.91 3.92
C GLY A 71 26.99 -2.62 5.02
N PHE A 72 25.68 -2.64 4.72
CA PHE A 72 24.63 -2.42 5.71
C PHE A 72 24.32 -3.69 6.52
N ASN A 73 23.86 -3.51 7.76
CA ASN A 73 23.17 -4.55 8.51
C ASN A 73 21.72 -4.62 8.00
N VAL A 74 21.35 -5.70 7.32
CA VAL A 74 20.05 -5.78 6.63
C VAL A 74 19.11 -6.74 7.36
N LEU A 75 18.00 -6.21 7.85
CA LEU A 75 16.84 -7.00 8.27
C LEU A 75 15.91 -7.16 7.06
N HIS A 76 15.82 -8.40 6.56
CA HIS A 76 14.91 -8.78 5.47
C HIS A 76 14.11 -10.02 5.90
N PRO A 77 13.03 -9.84 6.68
CA PRO A 77 12.31 -10.94 7.28
C PRO A 77 11.17 -11.42 6.39
N ILE A 78 10.63 -12.60 6.73
CA ILE A 78 9.39 -13.16 6.18
C ILE A 78 8.66 -13.90 7.30
N GLY A 79 7.37 -14.15 7.12
CA GLY A 79 6.51 -14.85 8.07
C GLY A 79 5.14 -15.01 7.43
N TRP A 80 4.10 -15.27 8.22
CA TRP A 80 2.82 -15.71 7.68
C TRP A 80 1.64 -15.02 8.35
N ASP A 81 0.78 -14.40 7.55
CA ASP A 81 -0.51 -13.89 8.04
C ASP A 81 -1.51 -15.03 8.09
N SER A 82 -1.43 -15.82 9.16
CA SER A 82 -1.92 -17.20 9.19
C SER A 82 -3.28 -17.37 9.86
N PHE A 83 -3.83 -16.31 10.47
CA PHE A 83 -5.24 -16.27 10.85
C PHE A 83 -6.16 -15.80 9.72
N GLY A 84 -7.45 -16.00 9.92
CA GLY A 84 -8.51 -15.45 9.10
C GLY A 84 -9.23 -16.43 8.21
N MET A 85 -10.33 -15.91 7.68
CA MET A 85 -11.21 -16.67 6.82
C MET A 85 -10.60 -17.21 5.52
N PRO A 86 -9.56 -16.63 4.86
CA PRO A 86 -8.97 -17.28 3.68
C PRO A 86 -8.44 -18.69 3.98
N ALA A 87 -7.81 -18.86 5.14
CA ALA A 87 -7.34 -20.16 5.60
C ALA A 87 -8.51 -21.05 6.08
N GLU A 88 -9.45 -20.49 6.83
CA GLU A 88 -10.63 -21.21 7.33
C GLU A 88 -11.51 -21.78 6.20
N ASN A 89 -11.90 -20.94 5.24
CA ASN A 89 -12.75 -21.35 4.11
C ASN A 89 -12.06 -22.41 3.26
N ALA A 90 -10.75 -22.26 3.02
CA ALA A 90 -9.98 -23.24 2.28
C ALA A 90 -9.88 -24.57 3.03
N ALA A 91 -9.71 -24.53 4.36
CA ALA A 91 -9.70 -25.73 5.20
C ALA A 91 -11.06 -26.45 5.20
N ILE A 92 -12.17 -25.71 5.34
CA ILE A 92 -13.55 -26.24 5.25
C ILE A 92 -13.78 -26.92 3.90
N LYS A 93 -13.43 -26.26 2.79
CA LYS A 93 -13.58 -26.81 1.43
C LYS A 93 -12.81 -28.13 1.26
N ASN A 94 -11.66 -28.26 1.92
CA ASN A 94 -10.82 -29.45 1.86
C ASN A 94 -11.09 -30.45 3.00
N LYS A 95 -12.10 -30.22 3.84
CA LYS A 95 -12.46 -31.05 5.00
C LYS A 95 -11.28 -31.26 5.96
N LEU A 96 -10.48 -30.21 6.18
CA LEU A 96 -9.32 -30.20 7.07
C LEU A 96 -9.52 -29.17 8.19
N HIS A 97 -8.82 -29.38 9.31
CA HIS A 97 -8.76 -28.39 10.37
C HIS A 97 -7.96 -27.14 9.90
N PRO A 98 -8.41 -25.89 10.14
CA PRO A 98 -7.71 -24.69 9.70
C PRO A 98 -6.25 -24.61 10.13
N LYS A 99 -5.93 -25.02 11.36
CA LYS A 99 -4.54 -25.16 11.85
C LYS A 99 -3.71 -26.06 10.94
N LYS A 100 -4.19 -27.28 10.68
CA LYS A 100 -3.47 -28.26 9.85
C LYS A 100 -3.26 -27.73 8.44
N TRP A 101 -4.32 -27.24 7.79
CA TRP A 101 -4.26 -26.63 6.46
C TRP A 101 -3.25 -25.48 6.39
N THR A 102 -3.27 -24.60 7.40
CA THR A 102 -2.40 -23.43 7.49
C THR A 102 -0.93 -23.83 7.58
N TYR A 103 -0.56 -24.72 8.51
CA TYR A 103 0.84 -25.12 8.69
C TYR A 103 1.37 -26.00 7.54
N GLU A 104 0.51 -26.80 6.89
CA GLU A 104 0.87 -27.51 5.65
C GLU A 104 1.19 -26.52 4.51
N ASN A 105 0.38 -25.47 4.35
CA ASN A 105 0.66 -24.42 3.36
C ASN A 105 1.90 -23.59 3.71
N ILE A 106 2.10 -23.24 4.99
CA ILE A 106 3.32 -22.56 5.45
C ILE A 106 4.55 -23.38 5.04
N SER A 107 4.55 -24.69 5.32
CA SER A 107 5.65 -25.58 4.95
C SER A 107 5.88 -25.58 3.43
N TYR A 108 4.81 -25.73 2.64
CA TYR A 108 4.89 -25.75 1.18
C TYR A 108 5.41 -24.43 0.61
N MET A 109 4.80 -23.30 0.99
CA MET A 109 5.21 -21.97 0.53
C MET A 109 6.65 -21.64 0.98
N THR A 110 7.08 -22.09 2.16
CA THR A 110 8.48 -21.94 2.60
C THR A 110 9.43 -22.62 1.64
N GLN A 111 9.09 -23.83 1.16
CA GLN A 111 9.91 -24.56 0.18
C GLN A 111 9.94 -23.82 -1.16
N GLU A 112 8.80 -23.32 -1.65
CA GLU A 112 8.73 -22.56 -2.90
C GLU A 112 9.56 -21.26 -2.84
N LEU A 113 9.43 -20.49 -1.75
CA LEU A 113 10.20 -19.27 -1.53
C LEU A 113 11.71 -19.54 -1.38
N THR A 114 12.07 -20.64 -0.71
CA THR A 114 13.46 -21.09 -0.60
C THR A 114 14.01 -21.50 -1.96
N GLY A 115 13.21 -22.17 -2.79
CA GLY A 115 13.56 -22.56 -4.14
C GLY A 115 13.87 -21.39 -5.07
N LEU A 116 13.30 -20.20 -4.80
CA LEU A 116 13.63 -18.94 -5.48
C LEU A 116 14.96 -18.30 -5.03
N GLY A 117 15.61 -18.84 -4.00
CA GLY A 117 16.85 -18.29 -3.44
C GLY A 117 16.70 -16.88 -2.86
N LEU A 118 15.56 -16.58 -2.24
CA LEU A 118 15.32 -15.29 -1.59
C LEU A 118 16.16 -15.16 -0.30
N SER A 119 16.71 -13.98 -0.05
CA SER A 119 17.63 -13.69 1.05
C SER A 119 16.93 -13.30 2.36
N PHE A 120 15.94 -14.09 2.76
CA PHE A 120 15.21 -13.85 4.00
C PHE A 120 16.03 -14.24 5.24
N ALA A 121 15.83 -13.50 6.33
CA ALA A 121 16.29 -13.87 7.67
C ALA A 121 15.31 -14.89 8.27
N VAL A 122 15.68 -16.16 8.20
CA VAL A 122 14.83 -17.30 8.60
C VAL A 122 14.61 -17.30 10.11
N SER A 123 15.59 -16.83 10.90
CA SER A 123 15.44 -16.71 12.37
C SER A 123 14.30 -15.79 12.80
N ARG A 124 13.84 -14.90 11.91
CA ARG A 124 12.77 -13.93 12.17
C ARG A 124 11.39 -14.44 11.77
N GLN A 125 11.28 -15.67 11.28
CA GLN A 125 10.02 -16.23 10.82
C GLN A 125 9.07 -16.59 11.97
N PHE A 126 7.80 -16.21 11.84
CA PHE A 126 6.70 -16.63 12.72
C PHE A 126 5.39 -16.70 11.92
N ALA A 127 4.39 -17.35 12.50
CA ALA A 127 3.01 -17.31 12.01
C ALA A 127 2.15 -16.49 12.98
N THR A 128 1.26 -15.63 12.49
CA THR A 128 0.40 -14.81 13.37
C THR A 128 -0.57 -15.65 14.22
N SER A 129 -0.80 -16.91 13.81
CA SER A 129 -1.55 -17.92 14.53
C SER A 129 -0.78 -18.64 15.64
N ASP A 130 0.52 -18.34 15.82
CA ASP A 130 1.28 -18.90 16.92
C ASP A 130 0.76 -18.35 18.26
N GLU A 131 0.63 -19.21 19.26
CA GLU A 131 0.12 -18.82 20.59
C GLU A 131 0.96 -17.73 21.24
N LEU A 132 2.27 -17.73 21.01
CA LEU A 132 3.17 -16.70 21.52
C LEU A 132 2.89 -15.33 20.90
N TYR A 133 2.58 -15.28 19.60
CA TYR A 133 2.17 -14.06 18.92
C TYR A 133 0.81 -13.59 19.46
N THR A 134 -0.14 -14.53 19.57
CA THR A 134 -1.50 -14.31 20.11
C THR A 134 -1.47 -13.75 21.54
N LYS A 135 -0.58 -14.26 22.39
CA LYS A 135 -0.38 -13.78 23.77
C LYS A 135 -0.10 -12.29 23.80
N HIS A 136 0.79 -11.82 22.92
CA HIS A 136 1.24 -10.44 22.89
C HIS A 136 0.22 -9.49 22.26
N GLU A 137 -0.47 -9.90 21.19
CA GLU A 137 -1.57 -9.08 20.66
C GLU A 137 -2.70 -8.93 21.69
N GLN A 138 -3.06 -9.98 22.42
CA GLN A 138 -4.06 -9.92 23.46
C GLN A 138 -3.67 -8.94 24.58
N GLN A 139 -2.38 -8.85 24.92
CA GLN A 139 -1.88 -7.84 25.87
C GLN A 139 -2.09 -6.41 25.36
N PHE A 140 -1.87 -6.14 24.06
CA PHE A 140 -2.16 -4.82 23.49
C PHE A 140 -3.64 -4.49 23.56
N ILE A 141 -4.50 -5.46 23.27
CA ILE A 141 -5.96 -5.30 23.24
C ILE A 141 -6.50 -5.00 24.64
N VAL A 142 -6.02 -5.71 25.67
CA VAL A 142 -6.33 -5.40 27.08
C VAL A 142 -5.89 -3.97 27.42
N LYS A 143 -4.66 -3.57 27.06
CA LYS A 143 -4.17 -2.19 27.31
C LYS A 143 -4.97 -1.13 26.57
N MET A 144 -5.43 -1.41 25.35
CA MET A 144 -6.30 -0.51 24.59
C MET A 144 -7.66 -0.37 25.27
N TYR A 145 -8.21 -1.45 25.83
CA TYR A 145 -9.46 -1.41 26.60
C TYR A 145 -9.31 -0.58 27.88
N GLU A 146 -8.25 -0.82 28.65
CA GLU A 146 -7.95 -0.07 29.88
C GLU A 146 -7.77 1.43 29.63
N LYS A 147 -7.22 1.82 28.47
CA LYS A 147 -7.06 3.23 28.06
C LYS A 147 -8.29 3.82 27.34
N GLY A 148 -9.40 3.07 27.23
CA GLY A 148 -10.60 3.54 26.53
C GLY A 148 -10.40 3.77 25.02
N LEU A 149 -9.43 3.08 24.43
CA LEU A 149 -9.23 3.01 22.97
C LEU A 149 -10.01 1.84 22.36
N LEU A 150 -10.20 0.74 23.09
CA LEU A 150 -11.11 -0.34 22.72
C LEU A 150 -12.38 -0.23 23.55
N TYR A 151 -13.54 -0.37 22.92
CA TYR A 151 -14.83 -0.33 23.62
C TYR A 151 -15.85 -1.24 22.93
N ARG A 152 -16.93 -1.60 23.65
CA ARG A 152 -18.03 -2.42 23.11
C ARG A 152 -19.25 -1.54 22.85
N LYS A 153 -19.89 -1.70 21.69
CA LYS A 153 -21.17 -1.08 21.35
C LYS A 153 -22.00 -2.01 20.46
N THR A 154 -23.31 -1.85 20.49
CA THR A 154 -24.22 -2.45 19.50
C THR A 154 -24.37 -1.50 18.33
N THR A 155 -24.13 -1.97 17.13
CA THR A 155 -24.36 -1.20 15.90
C THR A 155 -24.88 -2.10 14.81
N SER A 156 -25.56 -1.50 13.83
CA SER A 156 -25.77 -2.14 12.54
C SER A 156 -24.43 -2.39 11.87
N VAL A 157 -24.16 -3.65 11.58
CA VAL A 157 -22.93 -4.15 10.99
C VAL A 157 -23.22 -4.78 9.63
N ASN A 158 -22.25 -4.66 8.74
CA ASN A 158 -22.24 -5.35 7.45
C ASN A 158 -22.16 -6.85 7.71
N TRP A 159 -23.13 -7.61 7.24
CA TRP A 159 -23.21 -9.05 7.40
C TRP A 159 -23.26 -9.73 6.04
N CYS A 160 -22.42 -10.74 5.81
CA CYS A 160 -22.50 -11.57 4.62
C CYS A 160 -23.10 -12.92 5.00
N ASP A 161 -24.25 -13.28 4.42
CA ASP A 161 -24.93 -14.56 4.71
C ASP A 161 -24.17 -15.76 4.14
N ASP A 162 -23.54 -15.63 2.98
CA ASP A 162 -22.71 -16.71 2.44
C ASP A 162 -21.49 -16.99 3.29
N CYS A 163 -20.90 -15.93 3.81
CA CYS A 163 -19.80 -16.09 4.74
C CYS A 163 -20.35 -16.58 6.08
N GLN A 164 -21.44 -16.00 6.61
CA GLN A 164 -21.92 -16.04 8.01
C GLN A 164 -21.10 -15.18 8.99
N THR A 165 -20.58 -14.01 8.60
CA THR A 165 -19.80 -13.10 9.50
C THR A 165 -20.11 -11.64 9.27
N VAL A 166 -19.80 -10.85 10.28
CA VAL A 166 -19.58 -9.41 10.18
C VAL A 166 -18.36 -9.10 9.31
N LEU A 167 -18.51 -8.08 8.46
CA LEU A 167 -17.47 -7.45 7.65
C LEU A 167 -17.21 -6.03 8.18
N ALA A 168 -15.95 -5.59 8.19
CA ALA A 168 -15.65 -4.17 8.37
C ALA A 168 -16.18 -3.34 7.18
N ASN A 169 -16.35 -2.02 7.32
CA ASN A 169 -16.75 -1.17 6.19
C ASN A 169 -15.76 -1.30 5.03
N GLU A 170 -14.50 -1.45 5.40
CA GLU A 170 -13.32 -1.75 4.61
C GLU A 170 -13.39 -3.03 3.78
N GLN A 171 -14.24 -3.98 4.17
CA GLN A 171 -14.39 -5.31 3.56
C GLN A 171 -15.64 -5.40 2.67
N VAL A 172 -16.31 -4.27 2.42
CA VAL A 172 -17.46 -4.17 1.53
C VAL A 172 -17.04 -3.35 0.30
N GLU A 173 -16.95 -4.02 -0.84
CA GLU A 173 -16.59 -3.42 -2.13
C GLU A 173 -17.84 -3.39 -3.00
N ASP A 174 -18.28 -2.20 -3.41
CA ASP A 174 -19.51 -2.01 -4.17
C ASP A 174 -20.71 -2.77 -3.58
N GLY A 175 -20.89 -2.66 -2.25
CA GLY A 175 -22.01 -3.28 -1.49
C GLY A 175 -21.96 -4.79 -1.41
N LYS A 176 -20.89 -5.38 -1.94
CA LYS A 176 -20.65 -6.81 -1.95
C LYS A 176 -19.49 -7.16 -1.03
N CYS A 177 -19.47 -8.40 -0.59
CA CYS A 177 -18.34 -8.94 0.15
C CYS A 177 -17.10 -8.94 -0.75
N TRP A 178 -15.99 -8.31 -0.31
CA TRP A 178 -14.71 -8.21 -1.04
C TRP A 178 -14.08 -9.54 -1.52
N ARG A 179 -14.68 -10.68 -1.13
CA ARG A 179 -14.14 -12.01 -1.42
C ARG A 179 -15.08 -12.90 -2.22
N CYS A 180 -16.36 -12.97 -1.82
CA CYS A 180 -17.32 -13.87 -2.46
C CYS A 180 -18.28 -13.13 -3.39
N ASP A 181 -18.16 -11.81 -3.52
CA ASP A 181 -18.98 -10.97 -4.39
C ASP A 181 -20.50 -11.04 -4.14
N HIS A 182 -20.93 -11.62 -3.00
CA HIS A 182 -22.32 -11.68 -2.55
C HIS A 182 -22.76 -10.38 -1.89
N GLU A 183 -24.06 -10.09 -1.95
CA GLU A 183 -24.65 -8.92 -1.31
C GLU A 183 -24.47 -8.94 0.21
N VAL A 184 -24.21 -7.77 0.77
CA VAL A 184 -24.02 -7.55 2.20
C VAL A 184 -25.30 -7.00 2.79
N LEU A 185 -25.80 -7.59 3.88
CA LEU A 185 -26.96 -7.12 4.63
C LEU A 185 -26.55 -6.32 5.86
N GLN A 186 -27.48 -5.60 6.49
CA GLN A 186 -27.27 -4.98 7.81
C GLN A 186 -27.87 -5.87 8.91
N ARG A 187 -27.14 -6.07 10.00
CA ARG A 187 -27.64 -6.71 11.23
C ARG A 187 -27.18 -5.94 12.45
N ASP A 188 -28.03 -5.79 13.46
CA ASP A 188 -27.63 -5.16 14.73
C ASP A 188 -26.93 -6.19 15.63
N MET A 189 -25.66 -5.94 15.96
CA MET A 189 -24.88 -6.87 16.79
C MET A 189 -23.97 -6.11 17.76
N PRO A 190 -23.80 -6.60 19.01
CA PRO A 190 -22.79 -6.08 19.91
C PRO A 190 -21.40 -6.50 19.40
N GLY A 191 -20.49 -5.55 19.27
CA GLY A 191 -19.12 -5.80 18.81
C GLY A 191 -18.09 -4.90 19.48
N TYR A 192 -16.81 -5.24 19.29
CA TYR A 192 -15.68 -4.48 19.81
C TYR A 192 -15.13 -3.53 18.73
N TYR A 193 -14.90 -2.29 19.14
CA TYR A 193 -14.45 -1.21 18.25
C TYR A 193 -13.20 -0.56 18.82
N ILE A 194 -12.21 -0.35 17.95
CA ILE A 194 -11.04 0.47 18.24
C ILE A 194 -11.30 1.90 17.77
N ALA A 195 -11.09 2.85 18.67
CA ALA A 195 -11.30 4.29 18.51
C ALA A 195 -10.24 4.96 17.62
N ILE A 196 -10.01 4.45 16.40
CA ILE A 196 -9.06 5.01 15.42
C ILE A 196 -9.37 6.47 15.09
N THR A 197 -10.63 6.90 15.22
CA THR A 197 -11.04 8.29 15.01
C THR A 197 -10.37 9.28 15.96
N LYS A 198 -9.96 8.84 17.17
CA LYS A 198 -9.15 9.67 18.09
C LYS A 198 -7.78 10.05 17.51
N TYR A 199 -7.30 9.29 16.52
CA TYR A 199 -6.04 9.53 15.81
C TYR A 199 -6.23 10.11 14.41
N ALA A 200 -7.47 10.38 13.97
CA ALA A 200 -7.78 10.81 12.60
C ALA A 200 -6.99 12.06 12.17
N LYS A 201 -6.84 13.05 13.06
CA LYS A 201 -6.03 14.24 12.80
C LYS A 201 -4.55 13.90 12.58
N ARG A 202 -3.92 13.14 13.49
CA ARG A 202 -2.52 12.72 13.35
C ARG A 202 -2.29 11.89 12.09
N LEU A 203 -3.21 10.95 11.81
CA LEU A 203 -3.15 10.14 10.60
C LEU A 203 -3.26 10.97 9.32
N LEU A 204 -4.00 12.08 9.34
CA LEU A 204 -4.14 12.98 8.21
C LEU A 204 -2.93 13.91 8.05
N ASP A 205 -2.53 14.57 9.13
CA ASP A 205 -1.44 15.55 9.13
C ASP A 205 -0.11 14.88 8.73
N ASP A 206 0.15 13.68 9.24
CA ASP A 206 1.41 12.96 8.99
C ASP A 206 1.50 12.40 7.55
N LEU A 207 0.45 12.48 6.72
CA LEU A 207 0.58 12.21 5.28
C LEU A 207 1.55 13.18 4.60
N GLU A 208 1.71 14.39 5.13
CA GLU A 208 2.64 15.39 4.61
C GLU A 208 4.10 14.94 4.79
N VAL A 209 4.42 14.24 5.88
CA VAL A 209 5.74 13.67 6.14
C VAL A 209 6.10 12.57 5.12
N LEU A 210 5.08 11.93 4.54
CA LEU A 210 5.20 10.81 3.61
C LEU A 210 5.17 11.22 2.13
N LYS A 211 4.89 12.50 1.81
CA LYS A 211 4.54 12.96 0.45
C LYS A 211 5.56 12.66 -0.66
N ASP A 212 6.85 12.62 -0.30
CA ASP A 212 7.95 12.41 -1.24
C ASP A 212 8.44 10.95 -1.27
N LYS A 213 7.90 10.10 -0.38
CA LYS A 213 8.36 8.72 -0.15
C LYS A 213 7.27 7.68 -0.42
N TRP A 214 6.01 8.11 -0.44
CA TRP A 214 4.85 7.28 -0.73
C TRP A 214 4.19 7.70 -2.06
N PRO A 215 3.56 6.78 -2.79
CA PRO A 215 2.84 7.12 -4.02
C PRO A 215 1.71 8.11 -3.76
N LYS A 216 1.61 9.17 -4.57
CA LYS A 216 0.56 10.20 -4.45
C LYS A 216 -0.85 9.62 -4.45
N GLN A 217 -1.07 8.53 -5.19
CA GLN A 217 -2.35 7.83 -5.23
C GLN A 217 -2.74 7.26 -3.85
N VAL A 218 -1.81 6.60 -3.14
CA VAL A 218 -2.05 6.06 -1.79
C VAL A 218 -2.38 7.19 -0.81
N LEU A 219 -1.61 8.28 -0.85
CA LEU A 219 -1.83 9.44 0.02
C LEU A 219 -3.19 10.08 -0.24
N THR A 220 -3.58 10.22 -1.51
CA THR A 220 -4.89 10.75 -1.90
C THR A 220 -6.02 9.84 -1.43
N MET A 221 -5.87 8.51 -1.59
CA MET A 221 -6.83 7.53 -1.11
C MET A 221 -7.01 7.62 0.41
N GLN A 222 -5.93 7.68 1.19
CA GLN A 222 -6.02 7.83 2.64
C GLN A 222 -6.60 9.19 3.07
N LYS A 223 -6.21 10.29 2.42
CA LYS A 223 -6.79 11.62 2.68
C LYS A 223 -8.31 11.63 2.47
N ASN A 224 -8.76 11.08 1.35
CA ASN A 224 -10.17 10.99 1.01
C ASN A 224 -10.93 10.03 1.93
N TRP A 225 -10.29 8.95 2.36
CA TRP A 225 -10.87 7.99 3.30
C TRP A 225 -11.04 8.57 4.70
N ILE A 226 -10.01 9.26 5.21
CA ILE A 226 -10.08 9.97 6.49
C ILE A 226 -11.14 11.08 6.41
N GLY A 227 -11.17 11.80 5.30
CA GLY A 227 -12.25 12.70 4.92
C GLY A 227 -12.55 13.76 5.98
N GLN A 228 -11.54 14.55 6.35
CA GLN A 228 -11.74 15.65 7.27
C GLN A 228 -12.57 16.74 6.60
N SER A 229 -13.63 17.16 7.28
CA SER A 229 -14.42 18.34 6.94
C SER A 229 -14.53 19.24 8.16
N THR A 230 -14.55 20.55 7.93
CA THR A 230 -14.83 21.53 8.98
C THR A 230 -16.07 22.30 8.55
N GLY A 231 -16.99 22.47 9.48
CA GLY A 231 -18.29 23.06 9.21
C GLY A 231 -18.91 23.62 10.48
N LEU A 232 -20.21 23.88 10.41
CA LEU A 232 -21.02 24.39 11.50
C LEU A 232 -21.92 23.27 12.05
N GLN A 233 -21.84 23.00 13.35
CA GLN A 233 -22.87 22.24 14.06
C GLN A 233 -23.79 23.21 14.81
N PHE A 234 -25.10 23.00 14.71
CA PHE A 234 -26.11 23.79 15.41
C PHE A 234 -27.38 22.97 15.62
N ASP A 235 -28.30 23.49 16.43
CA ASP A 235 -29.54 22.79 16.75
C ASP A 235 -30.76 23.37 16.01
N MET A 236 -31.61 22.47 15.52
CA MET A 236 -32.95 22.78 15.00
C MET A 236 -33.98 22.52 16.09
N TRP A 237 -34.59 23.58 16.62
CA TRP A 237 -35.55 23.49 17.72
C TRP A 237 -36.95 23.25 17.19
N PHE A 238 -37.68 22.27 17.75
CA PHE A 238 -39.07 22.04 17.40
C PHE A 238 -39.94 23.24 17.81
N CYS A 239 -40.89 23.61 16.94
CA CYS A 239 -41.89 24.61 17.31
C CYS A 239 -42.87 24.02 18.33
N ASP A 240 -43.61 24.88 19.06
CA ASP A 240 -44.48 24.45 20.16
C ASP A 240 -45.50 23.39 19.73
N LYS A 241 -46.10 23.54 18.54
CA LYS A 241 -47.04 22.55 17.97
C LYS A 241 -46.40 21.17 17.79
N SER A 242 -45.12 21.14 17.38
CA SER A 242 -44.39 19.89 17.17
C SER A 242 -43.93 19.27 18.47
N LYS A 243 -43.55 20.09 19.47
CA LYS A 243 -43.25 19.61 20.83
C LYS A 243 -44.47 18.94 21.46
N ILE A 244 -45.65 19.54 21.33
CA ILE A 244 -46.92 18.96 21.80
C ILE A 244 -47.17 17.61 21.10
N LYS A 245 -47.01 17.53 19.77
CA LYS A 245 -47.17 16.27 19.01
C LYS A 245 -46.19 15.18 19.45
N LEU A 246 -45.00 15.58 19.93
CA LEU A 246 -43.95 14.69 20.43
C LEU A 246 -44.01 14.46 21.95
N ASP A 247 -45.11 14.86 22.62
CA ASP A 247 -45.28 14.74 24.07
C ASP A 247 -44.13 15.37 24.88
N ASN A 248 -43.58 16.48 24.37
CA ASN A 248 -42.42 17.20 24.93
C ASN A 248 -41.17 16.34 25.18
N LYS A 249 -41.06 15.16 24.56
CA LYS A 249 -39.87 14.30 24.74
C LYS A 249 -38.63 14.80 24.02
N PHE A 250 -38.81 15.62 22.98
CA PHE A 250 -37.73 16.16 22.17
C PHE A 250 -37.89 17.66 22.00
N ASP A 251 -36.87 18.42 22.42
CA ASP A 251 -36.84 19.87 22.22
C ASP A 251 -36.23 20.27 20.88
N LYS A 252 -35.29 19.47 20.38
CA LYS A 252 -34.44 19.78 19.22
C LYS A 252 -33.74 18.54 18.67
N PHE A 253 -33.11 18.70 17.51
CA PHE A 253 -32.07 17.80 17.01
C PHE A 253 -30.90 18.61 16.46
N SER A 254 -29.68 18.07 16.53
CA SER A 254 -28.49 18.73 15.98
C SER A 254 -28.33 18.41 14.49
N VAL A 255 -27.83 19.39 13.73
CA VAL A 255 -27.45 19.24 12.32
C VAL A 255 -26.01 19.70 12.12
N TYR A 256 -25.35 19.18 11.08
CA TYR A 256 -24.01 19.60 10.67
C TYR A 256 -23.98 19.94 9.18
N THR A 257 -23.29 21.03 8.84
CA THR A 257 -23.12 21.45 7.44
C THR A 257 -21.71 21.97 7.18
N THR A 258 -21.16 21.61 6.02
CA THR A 258 -19.93 22.21 5.47
C THR A 258 -20.21 23.46 4.64
N ARG A 259 -21.50 23.79 4.43
CA ARG A 259 -21.98 24.95 3.68
C ARG A 259 -22.77 25.92 4.55
N PRO A 260 -22.20 26.46 5.65
CA PRO A 260 -22.91 27.46 6.44
C PRO A 260 -23.23 28.74 5.63
N ASP A 261 -22.52 29.00 4.53
CA ASP A 261 -22.84 30.06 3.55
C ASP A 261 -24.27 29.98 3.01
N THR A 262 -24.90 28.81 3.04
CA THR A 262 -26.25 28.62 2.48
C THR A 262 -27.35 28.54 3.55
N ILE A 263 -27.04 28.88 4.81
CA ILE A 263 -27.95 28.68 5.95
C ILE A 263 -29.34 29.29 5.75
N TYR A 264 -29.46 30.46 5.10
CA TYR A 264 -30.76 31.11 4.84
C TYR A 264 -31.63 30.37 3.82
N GLY A 265 -31.04 29.43 3.07
CA GLY A 265 -31.71 28.65 2.04
C GLY A 265 -32.28 27.33 2.55
N ILE A 266 -32.24 27.08 3.87
CA ILE A 266 -32.86 25.89 4.47
C ILE A 266 -34.36 25.91 4.15
N SER A 267 -34.82 24.93 3.38
CA SER A 267 -36.21 24.79 2.95
C SER A 267 -36.94 23.65 3.67
N TYR A 268 -36.22 22.62 4.09
CA TYR A 268 -36.71 21.53 4.93
C TYR A 268 -35.55 20.93 5.74
N CYS A 269 -35.86 20.05 6.68
CA CYS A 269 -34.88 19.21 7.36
C CYS A 269 -35.22 17.75 7.16
N ALA A 270 -34.22 16.89 7.03
CA ALA A 270 -34.42 15.45 6.84
C ALA A 270 -33.76 14.65 7.96
N LEU A 271 -34.50 13.68 8.49
CA LEU A 271 -34.07 12.72 9.51
C LEU A 271 -33.83 11.34 8.87
N ALA A 272 -32.81 10.65 9.34
CA ALA A 272 -32.56 9.25 9.01
C ALA A 272 -33.72 8.36 9.48
N CYS A 273 -33.97 7.27 8.77
CA CYS A 273 -35.01 6.31 9.15
C CYS A 273 -34.78 5.73 10.56
N GLU A 274 -33.54 5.65 11.02
CA GLU A 274 -33.14 5.12 12.32
C GLU A 274 -33.04 6.19 13.43
N HIS A 275 -33.34 7.47 13.14
CA HIS A 275 -33.26 8.58 14.09
C HIS A 275 -34.25 8.41 15.26
N GLU A 276 -33.88 8.85 16.46
CA GLU A 276 -34.68 8.65 17.69
C GLU A 276 -36.10 9.23 17.60
N VAL A 277 -36.26 10.42 17.01
CA VAL A 277 -37.57 11.03 16.73
C VAL A 277 -38.40 10.15 15.79
N VAL A 278 -37.78 9.55 14.77
CA VAL A 278 -38.48 8.67 13.82
C VAL A 278 -38.92 7.38 14.50
N ARG A 279 -38.05 6.80 15.35
CA ARG A 279 -38.40 5.65 16.18
C ARG A 279 -39.60 5.95 17.06
N TYR A 280 -39.59 7.10 17.74
CA TYR A 280 -40.70 7.55 18.58
C TYR A 280 -42.01 7.70 17.79
N LEU A 281 -41.96 8.33 16.61
CA LEU A 281 -43.12 8.48 15.72
C LEU A 281 -43.71 7.11 15.33
N CYS A 282 -42.85 6.12 15.03
CA CYS A 282 -43.26 4.77 14.68
C CYS A 282 -43.85 4.00 15.87
N GLU A 283 -43.20 4.05 17.04
CA GLU A 283 -43.63 3.34 18.26
C GLU A 283 -44.97 3.86 18.78
N ASN A 284 -45.21 5.16 18.70
CA ASN A 284 -46.43 5.80 19.17
C ASN A 284 -47.50 5.94 18.07
N LYS A 285 -47.30 5.31 16.91
CA LYS A 285 -48.24 5.32 15.77
C LYS A 285 -48.67 6.74 15.34
N LEU A 286 -47.73 7.69 15.39
CA LEU A 286 -47.94 9.09 14.97
C LEU A 286 -47.81 9.27 13.44
N LEU A 287 -47.53 8.18 12.72
CA LEU A 287 -47.53 8.05 11.27
C LEU A 287 -48.49 6.92 10.87
N ASN A 288 -48.95 6.92 9.61
CA ASN A 288 -49.81 5.84 9.13
C ASN A 288 -49.05 4.48 9.04
N ASN A 289 -49.78 3.37 9.17
CA ASN A 289 -49.18 2.03 9.22
C ASN A 289 -48.39 1.66 7.94
N LYS A 290 -48.82 2.13 6.76
CA LYS A 290 -48.13 1.87 5.49
C LYS A 290 -46.75 2.54 5.47
N THR A 291 -46.67 3.77 5.94
CA THR A 291 -45.43 4.53 6.11
C THR A 291 -44.51 3.87 7.13
N ILE A 292 -45.03 3.46 8.30
CA ILE A 292 -44.22 2.77 9.32
C ILE A 292 -43.60 1.49 8.75
N ASN A 293 -44.38 0.68 8.04
CA ASN A 293 -43.87 -0.54 7.41
C ASN A 293 -42.80 -0.25 6.35
N LYS A 294 -42.99 0.80 5.55
CA LYS A 294 -42.00 1.20 4.54
C LYS A 294 -40.72 1.75 5.17
N ILE A 295 -40.80 2.53 6.25
CA ILE A 295 -39.64 3.00 7.01
C ILE A 295 -38.84 1.81 7.53
N LYS A 296 -39.51 0.81 8.14
CA LYS A 296 -38.85 -0.43 8.61
C LYS A 296 -38.14 -1.20 7.49
N GLN A 297 -38.71 -1.22 6.28
CA GLN A 297 -38.05 -1.81 5.12
C GLN A 297 -36.79 -1.02 4.71
N LEU A 298 -36.86 0.31 4.72
CA LEU A 298 -35.76 1.19 4.31
C LEU A 298 -34.61 1.20 5.33
N GLN A 299 -34.90 0.96 6.62
CA GLN A 299 -33.87 0.78 7.65
C GLN A 299 -32.93 -0.40 7.35
N ASN A 300 -33.40 -1.40 6.60
CA ASN A 300 -32.61 -2.57 6.24
C ASN A 300 -31.78 -2.40 4.96
N GLN A 301 -31.84 -1.24 4.30
CA GLN A 301 -31.05 -0.97 3.09
C GLN A 301 -29.59 -0.69 3.43
N THR A 302 -28.69 -1.18 2.58
CA THR A 302 -27.25 -0.86 2.68
C THR A 302 -26.99 0.61 2.36
N GLN A 303 -25.81 1.11 2.78
CA GLN A 303 -25.38 2.45 2.42
C GLN A 303 -25.38 2.69 0.90
N GLN A 304 -24.87 1.72 0.14
CA GLN A 304 -24.77 1.86 -1.30
C GLN A 304 -26.15 1.85 -1.97
N GLN A 305 -27.07 1.00 -1.51
CA GLN A 305 -28.47 1.04 -1.94
C GLN A 305 -29.10 2.41 -1.63
N LYS A 306 -28.86 2.98 -0.45
CA LYS A 306 -29.34 4.33 -0.10
C LYS A 306 -28.79 5.42 -1.05
N ASP A 307 -27.58 5.23 -1.57
CA ASP A 307 -26.95 6.16 -2.52
C ASP A 307 -27.46 5.98 -3.95
N THR A 308 -27.71 4.76 -4.42
CA THR A 308 -28.16 4.47 -5.80
C THR A 308 -29.67 4.49 -5.99
N ASP A 309 -30.43 4.07 -4.98
CA ASP A 309 -31.88 3.93 -5.08
C ASP A 309 -32.56 5.29 -5.18
N GLU A 310 -33.80 5.24 -5.66
CA GLU A 310 -34.70 6.36 -5.67
C GLU A 310 -34.80 7.00 -4.26
N LYS A 311 -34.75 8.32 -4.20
CA LYS A 311 -34.87 9.06 -2.94
C LYS A 311 -36.32 9.01 -2.47
N ILE A 312 -36.56 8.38 -1.33
CA ILE A 312 -37.89 8.17 -0.75
C ILE A 312 -37.99 9.00 0.53
N GLY A 313 -39.08 9.76 0.59
CA GLY A 313 -39.39 10.70 1.67
C GLY A 313 -40.75 10.43 2.31
N PHE A 314 -40.87 10.72 3.60
CA PHE A 314 -42.14 10.76 4.31
C PHE A 314 -42.26 12.06 5.12
N ASP A 315 -43.38 12.75 4.95
CA ASP A 315 -43.71 13.91 5.78
C ASP A 315 -44.02 13.45 7.22
N THR A 316 -43.41 14.12 8.20
CA THR A 316 -43.66 13.86 9.62
C THR A 316 -44.82 14.70 10.17
N GLY A 317 -45.21 15.77 9.46
CA GLY A 317 -46.08 16.82 9.95
C GLY A 317 -45.48 17.64 11.11
N LEU A 318 -44.18 17.50 11.36
CA LEU A 318 -43.43 18.28 12.35
C LEU A 318 -42.72 19.46 11.67
N PHE A 319 -42.48 20.49 12.46
CA PHE A 319 -41.78 21.70 12.07
C PHE A 319 -40.73 22.08 13.12
N VAL A 320 -39.60 22.58 12.62
CA VAL A 320 -38.54 23.19 13.42
C VAL A 320 -38.40 24.67 13.06
N LEU A 321 -37.79 25.45 13.94
CA LEU A 321 -37.52 26.85 13.73
C LEU A 321 -36.18 27.03 13.03
N HIS A 322 -36.15 27.79 11.95
CA HIS A 322 -34.89 28.22 11.33
C HIS A 322 -34.05 29.00 12.36
N PRO A 323 -32.75 28.68 12.53
CA PRO A 323 -31.94 29.19 13.65
C PRO A 323 -31.85 30.73 13.69
N ILE A 324 -31.73 31.37 12.52
CA ILE A 324 -31.68 32.83 12.38
C ILE A 324 -33.07 33.45 12.16
N THR A 325 -33.78 33.07 11.09
CA THR A 325 -35.04 33.74 10.68
C THR A 325 -36.26 33.37 11.52
N LYS A 326 -36.18 32.33 12.36
CA LYS A 326 -37.27 31.78 13.18
C LYS A 326 -38.51 31.31 12.41
N LYS A 327 -38.43 31.19 11.07
CA LYS A 327 -39.50 30.62 10.24
C LYS A 327 -39.66 29.11 10.51
N ASN A 328 -40.88 28.61 10.38
CA ASN A 328 -41.16 27.16 10.45
C ASN A 328 -40.60 26.46 9.20
N ILE A 329 -39.82 25.41 9.44
CA ILE A 329 -39.20 24.55 8.43
C ILE A 329 -39.77 23.14 8.61
N PRO A 330 -40.34 22.51 7.57
CA PRO A 330 -40.91 21.16 7.67
C PRO A 330 -39.82 20.10 7.88
N VAL A 331 -40.14 19.08 8.66
CA VAL A 331 -39.25 17.93 8.93
C VAL A 331 -39.74 16.70 8.17
N TRP A 332 -38.84 16.07 7.46
CA TRP A 332 -39.08 14.87 6.64
C TRP A 332 -38.24 13.70 7.13
N ILE A 333 -38.67 12.49 6.80
CA ILE A 333 -37.87 11.26 6.93
C ILE A 333 -37.35 10.94 5.54
N ALA A 334 -36.04 10.71 5.37
CA ALA A 334 -35.47 10.39 4.07
C ALA A 334 -34.46 9.23 4.15
N ASN A 335 -34.52 8.32 3.17
CA ASN A 335 -33.68 7.12 3.13
C ASN A 335 -32.19 7.40 2.89
N PHE A 336 -31.83 8.56 2.35
CA PHE A 336 -30.44 8.93 2.08
C PHE A 336 -29.71 9.58 3.28
N VAL A 337 -30.42 9.88 4.37
CA VAL A 337 -29.82 10.48 5.57
C VAL A 337 -29.27 9.37 6.46
N LEU A 338 -28.07 9.56 7.00
CA LEU A 338 -27.32 8.52 7.71
C LEU A 338 -27.11 8.91 9.16
N VAL A 339 -27.46 8.04 10.11
CA VAL A 339 -27.20 8.25 11.54
C VAL A 339 -25.72 8.47 11.86
N SER A 340 -24.85 7.78 11.12
CA SER A 340 -23.40 7.89 11.28
C SER A 340 -22.80 9.25 10.89
N TYR A 341 -23.57 10.13 10.24
CA TYR A 341 -23.10 11.45 9.81
C TYR A 341 -24.01 12.55 10.38
N GLY A 342 -23.41 13.51 11.10
CA GLY A 342 -24.16 14.66 11.63
C GLY A 342 -25.25 14.33 12.66
N GLY A 343 -25.25 13.13 13.26
CA GLY A 343 -26.26 12.70 14.23
C GLY A 343 -27.55 12.15 13.61
N GLY A 344 -27.59 11.91 12.29
CA GLY A 344 -28.77 11.39 11.61
C GLY A 344 -29.80 12.44 11.23
N ALA A 345 -29.43 13.71 11.23
CA ALA A 345 -30.25 14.81 10.76
C ALA A 345 -29.44 15.75 9.88
N VAL A 346 -30.05 16.25 8.82
CA VAL A 346 -29.44 17.23 7.90
C VAL A 346 -30.38 18.41 7.69
N MET A 347 -29.79 19.60 7.60
CA MET A 347 -30.46 20.74 7.00
C MET A 347 -30.44 20.56 5.47
N SER A 348 -31.53 20.84 4.80
CA SER A 348 -31.59 20.68 3.33
C SER A 348 -31.75 22.03 2.64
N VAL A 349 -30.87 22.28 1.68
CA VAL A 349 -30.77 23.55 0.94
C VAL A 349 -30.95 23.28 -0.55
N SER A 350 -32.20 23.11 -0.96
CA SER A 350 -32.58 22.61 -2.29
C SER A 350 -32.06 23.41 -3.49
N ALA A 351 -31.63 24.66 -3.31
CA ALA A 351 -31.06 25.45 -4.39
C ALA A 351 -29.55 25.21 -4.61
N HIS A 352 -28.87 24.58 -3.64
CA HIS A 352 -27.39 24.54 -3.58
C HIS A 352 -26.81 23.16 -3.25
N ASP A 353 -27.65 22.13 -3.11
CA ASP A 353 -27.27 20.73 -3.02
C ASP A 353 -28.10 19.92 -4.02
N ILE A 354 -27.44 19.07 -4.81
CA ILE A 354 -28.09 18.32 -5.90
C ILE A 354 -29.11 17.33 -5.34
N ARG A 355 -28.75 16.62 -4.27
CA ARG A 355 -29.62 15.61 -3.66
C ARG A 355 -30.82 16.26 -2.99
N ASP A 356 -30.60 17.38 -2.30
CA ASP A 356 -31.71 18.14 -1.71
C ASP A 356 -32.65 18.71 -2.78
N HIS A 357 -32.10 19.12 -3.93
CA HIS A 357 -32.87 19.64 -5.06
C HIS A 357 -33.77 18.58 -5.69
N GLU A 358 -33.23 17.40 -5.97
CA GLU A 358 -33.99 16.26 -6.51
C GLU A 358 -35.14 15.88 -5.58
N PHE A 359 -34.86 15.77 -4.28
CA PHE A 359 -35.88 15.45 -3.28
C PHE A 359 -36.94 16.54 -3.17
N ALA A 360 -36.53 17.82 -3.12
CA ALA A 360 -37.47 18.92 -3.04
C ALA A 360 -38.36 19.04 -4.28
N THR A 361 -37.80 18.81 -5.46
CA THR A 361 -38.56 18.81 -6.72
C THR A 361 -39.59 17.68 -6.73
N LYS A 362 -39.19 16.48 -6.29
CA LYS A 362 -40.09 15.31 -6.23
C LYS A 362 -41.26 15.49 -5.27
N TYR A 363 -41.03 16.17 -4.15
CA TYR A 363 -42.03 16.35 -3.08
C TYR A 363 -42.63 17.76 -3.01
N ASP A 364 -42.44 18.57 -4.05
CA ASP A 364 -42.92 19.96 -4.15
C ASP A 364 -42.56 20.83 -2.93
N LEU A 365 -41.32 20.70 -2.47
CA LEU A 365 -40.77 21.48 -1.35
C LEU A 365 -40.13 22.79 -1.85
N PRO A 366 -40.07 23.84 -1.00
CA PRO A 366 -39.51 25.12 -1.40
C PRO A 366 -38.05 25.04 -1.90
N ILE A 367 -37.74 25.82 -2.94
CA ILE A 367 -36.39 25.95 -3.48
C ILE A 367 -35.95 27.42 -3.32
N ILE A 368 -35.14 27.69 -2.30
CA ILE A 368 -34.75 29.06 -1.90
C ILE A 368 -33.33 29.34 -2.36
N LYS A 369 -33.16 30.22 -3.36
CA LYS A 369 -31.83 30.64 -3.84
C LYS A 369 -31.18 31.64 -2.88
N VAL A 370 -29.99 31.31 -2.41
CA VAL A 370 -29.17 32.16 -1.53
C VAL A 370 -27.77 32.46 -2.07
N ILE A 371 -27.36 31.84 -3.17
CA ILE A 371 -26.14 32.19 -3.91
C ILE A 371 -26.52 32.65 -5.32
N LYS A 372 -26.06 33.84 -5.70
CA LYS A 372 -26.29 34.41 -7.03
C LYS A 372 -25.64 33.54 -8.10
N ASN A 373 -26.45 33.04 -9.03
CA ASN A 373 -25.99 32.24 -10.16
C ASN A 373 -27.01 32.32 -11.32
N ASN A 374 -26.61 31.85 -12.50
CA ASN A 374 -27.43 31.90 -13.71
C ASN A 374 -28.20 30.58 -13.98
N LYS A 375 -28.08 29.55 -13.14
CA LYS A 375 -28.78 28.28 -13.33
C LYS A 375 -30.28 28.45 -13.04
N LYS A 376 -31.10 27.93 -13.97
CA LYS A 376 -32.55 27.83 -13.84
C LYS A 376 -32.90 26.35 -13.67
N ASN A 377 -33.79 26.03 -12.72
CA ASN A 377 -34.32 24.70 -12.47
C ASN A 377 -33.27 23.60 -12.17
N GLU A 378 -32.12 23.99 -11.64
CA GLU A 378 -31.06 23.07 -11.19
C GLU A 378 -30.40 23.61 -9.92
N ALA A 379 -29.84 22.72 -9.11
CA ALA A 379 -29.01 23.08 -7.97
C ALA A 379 -27.68 23.72 -8.42
N TYR A 380 -27.28 24.81 -7.76
CA TYR A 380 -25.98 25.44 -7.94
C TYR A 380 -25.07 25.14 -6.75
N VAL A 381 -24.13 24.21 -6.93
CA VAL A 381 -23.20 23.75 -5.89
C VAL A 381 -21.94 24.62 -5.72
N GLY A 382 -21.72 25.58 -6.63
CA GLY A 382 -20.53 26.41 -6.62
C GLY A 382 -20.50 27.48 -5.52
N ASP A 383 -19.37 28.18 -5.45
CA ASP A 383 -19.18 29.36 -4.62
C ASP A 383 -19.61 30.62 -5.40
N GLY A 384 -20.18 31.60 -4.72
CA GLY A 384 -20.56 32.89 -5.31
C GLY A 384 -21.00 33.91 -4.26
N LYS A 385 -21.57 35.03 -4.72
CA LYS A 385 -22.08 36.07 -3.82
C LYS A 385 -23.42 35.68 -3.21
N LEU A 386 -23.56 35.89 -1.90
CA LEU A 386 -24.79 35.62 -1.17
C LEU A 386 -25.89 36.62 -1.53
N ILE A 387 -27.11 36.12 -1.68
CA ILE A 387 -28.36 36.85 -1.87
C ILE A 387 -29.40 36.27 -0.91
N ASN A 388 -30.48 37.00 -0.63
CA ASN A 388 -31.56 36.54 0.26
C ASN A 388 -31.06 36.03 1.65
N SER A 389 -29.92 36.53 2.12
CA SER A 389 -29.18 36.02 3.28
C SER A 389 -29.05 37.04 4.41
N GLY A 390 -30.01 37.97 4.50
CA GLY A 390 -30.05 38.99 5.56
C GLY A 390 -28.77 39.81 5.67
N ILE A 391 -28.16 39.80 6.86
CA ILE A 391 -26.92 40.53 7.17
C ILE A 391 -25.68 40.03 6.41
N PHE A 392 -25.76 38.86 5.76
CA PHE A 392 -24.67 38.28 4.99
C PHE A 392 -24.80 38.51 3.48
N ASN A 393 -25.79 39.27 3.04
CA ASN A 393 -25.96 39.61 1.62
C ASN A 393 -24.68 40.24 1.04
N SER A 394 -24.40 39.92 -0.22
CA SER A 394 -23.25 40.41 -1.02
C SER A 394 -21.86 39.91 -0.60
N LEU A 395 -21.73 39.19 0.51
CA LEU A 395 -20.49 38.49 0.87
C LEU A 395 -20.19 37.37 -0.12
N ASP A 396 -18.91 37.08 -0.33
CA ASP A 396 -18.49 35.88 -1.04
C ASP A 396 -18.70 34.63 -0.17
N SER A 397 -19.02 33.49 -0.78
CA SER A 397 -19.28 32.23 -0.06
C SER A 397 -18.15 31.84 0.90
N LYS A 398 -16.88 32.05 0.53
CA LYS A 398 -15.75 31.70 1.43
C LYS A 398 -15.73 32.56 2.69
N GLU A 399 -15.86 33.87 2.52
CA GLU A 399 -15.93 34.83 3.62
C GLU A 399 -17.19 34.61 4.47
N ALA A 400 -18.33 34.34 3.82
CA ALA A 400 -19.60 34.11 4.48
C ALA A 400 -19.56 32.86 5.39
N ARG A 401 -18.88 31.79 4.99
CA ARG A 401 -18.73 30.59 5.85
C ARG A 401 -18.11 30.94 7.19
N GLU A 402 -17.04 31.71 7.19
CA GLU A 402 -16.34 32.12 8.41
C GLU A 402 -17.19 33.05 9.27
N LYS A 403 -17.80 34.08 8.66
CA LYS A 403 -18.66 35.04 9.37
C LYS A 403 -19.92 34.41 9.94
N ILE A 404 -20.54 33.46 9.25
CA ILE A 404 -21.73 32.76 9.74
C ILE A 404 -21.36 31.84 10.89
N VAL A 405 -20.24 31.10 10.81
CA VAL A 405 -19.75 30.30 11.93
C VAL A 405 -19.51 31.18 13.16
N GLN A 406 -18.81 32.31 13.00
CA GLN A 406 -18.57 33.27 14.07
C GLN A 406 -19.87 33.85 14.64
N TYR A 407 -20.85 34.15 13.78
CA TYR A 407 -22.17 34.63 14.21
C TYR A 407 -22.86 33.59 15.12
N PHE A 408 -22.88 32.32 14.71
CA PHE A 408 -23.48 31.25 15.51
C PHE A 408 -22.79 31.06 16.86
N GLU A 409 -21.46 31.12 16.89
CA GLU A 409 -20.67 31.03 18.13
C GLU A 409 -20.94 32.21 19.06
N THR A 410 -20.90 33.43 18.54
CA THR A 410 -21.13 34.66 19.33
C THR A 410 -22.54 34.71 19.92
N HIS A 411 -23.52 34.15 19.23
CA HIS A 411 -24.92 34.11 19.68
C HIS A 411 -25.27 32.82 20.45
N ASN A 412 -24.30 31.93 20.71
CA ASN A 412 -24.50 30.64 21.40
C ASN A 412 -25.58 29.74 20.77
N ILE A 413 -25.73 29.79 19.44
CA ILE A 413 -26.71 28.99 18.69
C ILE A 413 -26.06 27.89 17.83
N GLY A 414 -24.73 27.80 17.84
CA GLY A 414 -23.96 26.73 17.19
C GLY A 414 -22.47 26.92 17.39
N ALA A 415 -21.68 25.95 16.92
CA ALA A 415 -20.22 25.97 17.06
C ALA A 415 -19.53 25.39 15.83
N LYS A 416 -18.31 25.86 15.57
CA LYS A 416 -17.42 25.24 14.59
C LYS A 416 -17.13 23.81 15.01
N LYS A 417 -17.31 22.86 14.09
CA LYS A 417 -17.00 21.45 14.33
C LYS A 417 -16.19 20.86 13.19
N THR A 418 -15.19 20.08 13.55
CA THR A 418 -14.47 19.22 12.62
C THR A 418 -15.03 17.81 12.71
N ASN A 419 -15.44 17.26 11.57
CA ASN A 419 -15.90 15.89 11.44
C ASN A 419 -14.98 15.11 10.49
N TYR A 420 -14.95 13.79 10.66
CA TYR A 420 -14.18 12.88 9.82
C TYR A 420 -15.14 11.87 9.17
N LYS A 421 -14.86 11.50 7.93
CA LYS A 421 -15.53 10.37 7.26
C LYS A 421 -15.11 9.04 7.88
N LEU A 422 -13.87 8.95 8.38
CA LEU A 422 -13.34 7.78 9.07
C LEU A 422 -14.26 7.34 10.22
N ARG A 423 -14.52 6.05 10.31
CA ARG A 423 -15.28 5.43 11.40
C ARG A 423 -14.34 4.63 12.31
N ASP A 424 -14.81 4.34 13.51
CA ASP A 424 -14.10 3.42 14.40
C ASP A 424 -14.06 2.01 13.84
N TRP A 425 -12.94 1.32 14.05
CA TRP A 425 -12.66 0.03 13.44
C TRP A 425 -13.29 -1.10 14.26
N GLY A 426 -14.29 -1.77 13.68
CA GLY A 426 -14.90 -2.96 14.27
C GLY A 426 -14.04 -4.22 14.09
N ILE A 427 -13.52 -4.76 15.19
CA ILE A 427 -12.58 -5.89 15.16
C ILE A 427 -13.21 -7.26 15.49
N SER A 428 -14.45 -7.30 15.98
CA SER A 428 -15.15 -8.55 16.28
C SER A 428 -15.45 -9.38 15.04
N ARG A 429 -15.14 -10.68 15.06
CA ARG A 429 -15.52 -11.66 14.04
C ARG A 429 -16.13 -12.89 14.69
N GLN A 430 -17.26 -13.35 14.17
CA GLN A 430 -17.97 -14.56 14.62
C GLN A 430 -17.38 -15.79 13.94
N ARG A 431 -16.06 -15.99 14.14
CA ARG A 431 -15.25 -16.99 13.46
C ARG A 431 -14.36 -17.73 14.42
N TYR A 432 -14.00 -18.95 14.03
CA TYR A 432 -13.09 -19.76 14.81
C TYR A 432 -11.64 -19.41 14.50
N TRP A 433 -11.24 -19.33 13.23
CA TRP A 433 -9.83 -19.17 12.87
C TRP A 433 -9.34 -17.72 12.97
N GLY A 434 -9.28 -17.20 14.19
CA GLY A 434 -8.73 -15.89 14.54
C GLY A 434 -8.29 -15.87 16.00
N ALA A 435 -7.49 -14.88 16.38
CA ALA A 435 -7.08 -14.74 17.76
C ALA A 435 -8.28 -14.39 18.66
N PRO A 436 -8.55 -15.14 19.74
CA PRO A 436 -9.67 -14.85 20.63
C PRO A 436 -9.56 -13.48 21.30
N LEU A 437 -10.68 -12.78 21.44
CA LEU A 437 -10.72 -11.57 22.26
C LEU A 437 -10.50 -11.93 23.74
N PRO A 438 -9.56 -11.28 24.45
CA PRO A 438 -9.12 -11.72 25.78
C PRO A 438 -10.02 -11.21 26.91
N PHE A 439 -11.35 -11.39 26.78
CA PHE A 439 -12.34 -10.93 27.76
C PHE A 439 -13.22 -12.05 28.29
N VAL A 440 -13.82 -11.81 29.45
CA VAL A 440 -14.75 -12.69 30.16
C VAL A 440 -15.99 -11.90 30.56
N HIS A 441 -17.16 -12.44 30.23
CA HIS A 441 -18.48 -11.94 30.64
C HIS A 441 -18.88 -12.54 31.99
N CYS A 442 -18.99 -11.70 33.00
CA CYS A 442 -19.43 -12.06 34.35
C CYS A 442 -20.76 -11.38 34.68
N GLY A 443 -21.76 -12.15 35.12
CA GLY A 443 -23.06 -11.60 35.51
C GLY A 443 -23.02 -10.59 36.67
N SER A 444 -21.97 -10.61 37.51
CA SER A 444 -21.79 -9.63 38.59
C SER A 444 -20.80 -8.50 38.26
N CYS A 445 -19.73 -8.79 37.52
CA CYS A 445 -18.65 -7.81 37.26
C CYS A 445 -18.74 -7.14 35.89
N GLY A 446 -19.67 -7.57 35.02
CA GLY A 446 -19.71 -7.17 33.62
C GLY A 446 -18.56 -7.78 32.82
N LEU A 447 -18.01 -6.99 31.91
CA LEU A 447 -16.88 -7.38 31.07
C LEU A 447 -15.56 -7.20 31.82
N VAL A 448 -14.74 -8.23 31.88
CA VAL A 448 -13.41 -8.19 32.53
C VAL A 448 -12.34 -8.82 31.65
N ALA A 449 -11.12 -8.28 31.69
CA ALA A 449 -9.99 -8.85 30.96
C ALA A 449 -9.56 -10.21 31.54
N SER A 450 -9.16 -11.13 30.68
CA SER A 450 -8.59 -12.43 31.05
C SER A 450 -7.23 -12.25 31.73
N LYS A 451 -6.99 -12.98 32.84
CA LYS A 451 -5.69 -12.99 33.54
C LYS A 451 -4.66 -13.95 32.92
N ASN A 452 -5.13 -15.03 32.29
CA ASN A 452 -4.28 -16.06 31.71
C ASN A 452 -4.22 -15.84 30.20
N LEU A 453 -3.09 -15.29 29.73
CA LEU A 453 -2.81 -15.09 28.31
C LEU A 453 -1.71 -16.07 27.86
N PRO A 454 -1.83 -16.65 26.64
CA PRO A 454 -2.89 -16.41 25.69
C PRO A 454 -4.20 -17.13 26.06
N VAL A 455 -5.34 -16.52 25.73
CA VAL A 455 -6.57 -17.28 25.51
C VAL A 455 -6.42 -17.96 24.16
N ALA A 456 -6.04 -19.24 24.17
CA ALA A 456 -5.79 -20.04 22.97
C ALA A 456 -7.08 -20.63 22.38
N LEU A 457 -7.08 -20.88 21.08
CA LEU A 457 -8.16 -21.59 20.39
C LEU A 457 -8.18 -23.08 20.80
N PRO A 458 -9.37 -23.69 20.96
CA PRO A 458 -9.47 -25.14 21.15
C PRO A 458 -9.14 -25.88 19.84
N ASP A 459 -8.44 -27.00 19.92
CA ASP A 459 -8.18 -27.88 18.76
C ASP A 459 -9.38 -28.80 18.46
N ASP A 460 -10.27 -29.04 19.42
CA ASP A 460 -11.42 -29.95 19.37
C ASP A 460 -12.74 -29.25 18.98
N VAL A 461 -12.69 -28.33 18.02
CA VAL A 461 -13.89 -27.61 17.54
C VAL A 461 -14.50 -28.28 16.30
N LYS A 462 -15.83 -28.28 16.20
CA LYS A 462 -16.55 -28.63 14.96
C LYS A 462 -16.79 -27.37 14.14
N ILE A 463 -16.18 -27.31 12.96
CA ILE A 463 -16.30 -26.16 12.05
C ILE A 463 -17.22 -26.58 10.90
N THR A 464 -18.47 -26.14 10.96
CA THR A 464 -19.50 -26.48 9.97
C THR A 464 -19.61 -25.44 8.84
N GLY A 465 -18.98 -24.27 9.02
CA GLY A 465 -19.16 -23.11 8.14
C GLY A 465 -20.36 -22.22 8.52
N GLU A 466 -21.13 -22.61 9.53
CA GLU A 466 -22.30 -21.86 10.00
C GLU A 466 -22.11 -21.34 11.44
N GLY A 467 -22.55 -20.11 11.69
CA GLY A 467 -22.52 -19.48 13.02
C GLY A 467 -21.11 -19.23 13.59
N ASN A 468 -21.03 -19.02 14.91
CA ASN A 468 -19.78 -18.90 15.66
C ASN A 468 -19.42 -20.26 16.28
N PRO A 469 -18.39 -20.98 15.79
CA PRO A 469 -18.06 -22.31 16.32
C PRO A 469 -17.63 -22.30 17.79
N LEU A 470 -17.04 -21.21 18.28
CA LEU A 470 -16.60 -21.09 19.68
C LEU A 470 -17.77 -20.94 20.66
N GLU A 471 -18.88 -20.35 20.20
CA GLU A 471 -20.10 -20.21 21.00
C GLU A 471 -20.78 -21.55 21.24
N ASN A 472 -20.74 -22.43 20.23
CA ASN A 472 -21.33 -23.78 20.27
C ASN A 472 -20.41 -24.81 20.95
N HIS A 473 -19.20 -24.45 21.35
CA HIS A 473 -18.27 -25.36 22.02
C HIS A 473 -18.71 -25.63 23.47
N GLU A 474 -18.93 -26.90 23.82
CA GLU A 474 -19.59 -27.29 25.09
C GLU A 474 -18.86 -26.83 26.36
N THR A 475 -17.52 -26.79 26.33
CA THR A 475 -16.67 -26.56 27.51
C THR A 475 -15.79 -25.33 27.40
N TRP A 476 -15.27 -25.00 26.21
CA TRP A 476 -14.21 -23.99 26.06
C TRP A 476 -14.62 -22.61 26.56
N SER A 477 -15.86 -22.17 26.30
CA SER A 477 -16.35 -20.86 26.72
C SER A 477 -16.56 -20.76 28.24
N LYS A 478 -16.72 -21.87 28.96
CA LYS A 478 -16.96 -21.88 30.41
C LYS A 478 -15.67 -21.54 31.16
N THR A 479 -15.75 -20.58 32.08
CA THR A 479 -14.61 -20.15 32.91
C THR A 479 -15.07 -19.56 34.25
N THR A 480 -14.13 -19.13 35.08
CA THR A 480 -14.38 -18.32 36.28
C THR A 480 -14.01 -16.86 36.03
N CYS A 481 -14.72 -15.94 36.67
CA CYS A 481 -14.44 -14.52 36.58
C CYS A 481 -13.10 -14.22 37.26
N PRO A 482 -12.11 -13.64 36.55
CA PRO A 482 -10.80 -13.32 37.12
C PRO A 482 -10.86 -12.27 38.25
N LYS A 483 -11.97 -11.53 38.38
CA LYS A 483 -12.19 -10.51 39.42
C LYS A 483 -12.88 -11.06 40.67
N CYS A 484 -13.92 -11.88 40.53
CA CYS A 484 -14.75 -12.33 41.67
C CYS A 484 -14.85 -13.86 41.87
N GLY A 485 -14.20 -14.66 41.02
CA GLY A 485 -14.20 -16.13 41.12
C GLY A 485 -15.49 -16.84 40.69
N LYS A 486 -16.62 -16.12 40.54
CA LYS A 486 -17.91 -16.70 40.12
C LYS A 486 -17.87 -17.26 38.69
N LYS A 487 -18.82 -18.15 38.37
CA LYS A 487 -19.02 -18.67 37.00
C LYS A 487 -19.15 -17.52 35.99
N ALA A 488 -18.46 -17.65 34.86
CA ALA A 488 -18.41 -16.65 33.81
C ALA A 488 -18.22 -17.33 32.44
N LYS A 489 -18.32 -16.57 31.35
CA LYS A 489 -18.09 -17.06 29.99
C LYS A 489 -16.99 -16.25 29.31
N LYS A 490 -16.06 -16.90 28.62
CA LYS A 490 -15.09 -16.22 27.74
C LYS A 490 -15.84 -15.54 26.59
N GLU A 491 -15.27 -14.47 26.08
CA GLU A 491 -15.66 -13.93 24.77
C GLU A 491 -15.42 -14.99 23.69
N THR A 492 -16.37 -15.14 22.77
CA THR A 492 -16.34 -16.14 21.70
C THR A 492 -16.08 -15.51 20.34
N ASP A 493 -16.14 -14.18 20.24
CA ASP A 493 -15.65 -13.46 19.09
C ASP A 493 -14.11 -13.54 19.00
N THR A 494 -13.61 -13.67 17.78
CA THR A 494 -12.19 -13.54 17.44
C THR A 494 -11.90 -12.17 16.83
N MET A 495 -10.62 -11.81 16.76
CA MET A 495 -10.17 -10.56 16.18
C MET A 495 -10.02 -10.65 14.67
N ASP A 496 -10.38 -9.55 13.99
CA ASP A 496 -10.09 -9.30 12.58
C ASP A 496 -8.59 -9.49 12.27
N THR A 497 -8.26 -10.12 11.14
CA THR A 497 -6.87 -10.41 10.75
C THR A 497 -6.00 -9.18 10.56
N PHE A 498 -6.65 -8.04 10.29
CA PHE A 498 -5.94 -6.77 10.21
C PHE A 498 -5.29 -6.37 11.54
N VAL A 499 -5.74 -6.89 12.69
CA VAL A 499 -5.08 -6.64 13.98
C VAL A 499 -3.65 -7.17 13.96
N GLN A 500 -3.43 -8.40 13.48
CA GLN A 500 -2.11 -9.02 13.42
C GLN A 500 -1.21 -8.32 12.40
N SER A 501 -1.72 -8.07 11.18
CA SER A 501 -0.94 -7.37 10.15
C SER A 501 -0.67 -5.88 10.46
N SER A 502 -1.28 -5.31 11.50
CA SER A 502 -1.04 -3.91 11.90
C SER A 502 0.24 -3.68 12.71
N TRP A 503 0.93 -4.72 13.20
CA TRP A 503 2.14 -4.55 14.04
C TRP A 503 3.26 -5.58 13.81
N TYR A 504 3.07 -6.57 12.94
CA TYR A 504 4.04 -7.64 12.67
C TYR A 504 5.46 -7.13 12.29
N PHE A 505 5.57 -5.96 11.66
CA PHE A 505 6.85 -5.32 11.34
C PHE A 505 7.65 -4.89 12.60
N LEU A 506 6.97 -4.50 13.68
CA LEU A 506 7.62 -4.24 14.97
C LEU A 506 8.07 -5.55 15.65
N ARG A 507 7.32 -6.64 15.42
CA ARG A 507 7.68 -7.97 15.94
C ARG A 507 8.96 -8.49 15.31
N TYR A 508 9.11 -8.38 14.00
CA TYR A 508 10.34 -8.77 13.30
C TYR A 508 11.58 -8.00 13.77
N ALA A 509 11.41 -6.71 14.09
CA ALA A 509 12.49 -5.89 14.64
C ALA A 509 12.99 -6.45 15.99
N THR A 510 12.12 -7.07 16.78
CA THR A 510 12.49 -7.66 18.06
C THR A 510 13.32 -8.92 17.86
N ASN A 511 14.47 -8.99 18.52
CA ASN A 511 15.35 -10.16 18.51
C ASN A 511 14.60 -11.41 19.02
N PRO A 512 14.62 -12.54 18.28
CA PRO A 512 13.90 -13.76 18.65
C PRO A 512 14.19 -14.26 20.07
N ASN A 513 15.40 -14.00 20.60
CA ASN A 513 15.75 -14.39 21.97
C ASN A 513 14.89 -13.68 23.04
N ARG A 514 14.25 -12.56 22.70
CA ARG A 514 13.37 -11.78 23.60
C ARG A 514 11.88 -12.09 23.38
N TRP A 515 11.53 -12.84 22.34
CA TRP A 515 10.15 -13.07 21.93
C TRP A 515 9.26 -13.68 23.00
N GLN A 516 9.79 -14.46 23.93
CA GLN A 516 9.01 -15.09 25.01
C GLN A 516 8.46 -14.06 26.02
N ASN A 517 9.25 -13.00 26.27
CA ASN A 517 9.01 -12.06 27.35
C ASN A 517 8.48 -10.71 26.85
N GLU A 518 8.89 -10.31 25.65
CA GLU A 518 8.60 -8.99 25.09
C GLU A 518 7.85 -9.14 23.78
N ALA A 519 6.73 -8.43 23.64
CA ALA A 519 6.02 -8.32 22.36
C ALA A 519 6.87 -7.55 21.33
N ILE A 520 7.37 -6.40 21.77
CA ILE A 520 8.21 -5.48 21.03
C ILE A 520 9.31 -5.03 21.99
N SER A 521 10.57 -5.35 21.67
CA SER A 521 11.72 -4.76 22.37
C SER A 521 11.87 -3.32 21.95
N LYS A 522 11.77 -2.41 22.93
CA LYS A 522 11.94 -0.98 22.65
C LYS A 522 13.34 -0.69 22.10
N GLN A 523 14.38 -1.36 22.62
CA GLN A 523 15.76 -1.19 22.16
C GLN A 523 15.91 -1.60 20.69
N ASP A 524 15.38 -2.77 20.33
CA ASP A 524 15.52 -3.31 18.98
C ASP A 524 14.65 -2.53 17.99
N SER A 525 13.45 -2.11 18.44
CA SER A 525 12.58 -1.22 17.67
C SER A 525 13.25 0.13 17.40
N ASP A 526 13.85 0.76 18.41
CA ASP A 526 14.56 2.03 18.26
C ASP A 526 15.76 1.92 17.29
N TYR A 527 16.37 0.73 17.15
CA TYR A 527 17.45 0.47 16.17
C TYR A 527 16.91 0.23 14.75
N TRP A 528 15.94 -0.67 14.59
CA TRP A 528 15.48 -1.10 13.27
C TRP A 528 14.45 -0.18 12.64
N MET A 529 13.58 0.44 13.42
CA MET A 529 12.49 1.25 12.89
C MET A 529 12.98 2.65 12.47
N ASN A 530 12.37 3.27 11.46
CA ASN A 530 11.25 2.77 10.65
C ASN A 530 11.68 1.69 9.63
N VAL A 531 10.73 0.97 9.04
CA VAL A 531 11.01 0.12 7.86
C VAL A 531 11.50 1.03 6.74
N ASP A 532 12.74 0.84 6.27
CA ASP A 532 13.36 1.69 5.25
C ASP A 532 12.66 1.59 3.90
N GLN A 533 12.26 0.38 3.50
CA GLN A 533 11.55 0.12 2.25
C GLN A 533 10.48 -0.92 2.48
N TYR A 534 9.22 -0.50 2.33
CA TYR A 534 8.06 -1.38 2.36
C TYR A 534 7.57 -1.66 0.93
N ILE A 535 7.31 -2.93 0.61
CA ILE A 535 6.89 -3.38 -0.72
C ILE A 535 5.58 -4.16 -0.63
N GLY A 536 4.59 -3.80 -1.42
CA GLY A 536 3.30 -4.47 -1.41
C GLY A 536 2.36 -4.07 -2.53
N GLY A 537 1.17 -4.66 -2.55
CA GLY A 537 0.13 -4.34 -3.52
C GLY A 537 -0.62 -3.04 -3.21
N ILE A 538 -1.12 -2.36 -4.25
CA ILE A 538 -1.92 -1.13 -4.12
C ILE A 538 -3.29 -1.40 -3.48
N GLU A 539 -3.80 -2.64 -3.53
CA GLU A 539 -5.06 -3.05 -2.90
C GLU A 539 -5.07 -2.81 -1.38
N HIS A 540 -3.89 -2.71 -0.77
CA HIS A 540 -3.74 -2.47 0.66
C HIS A 540 -3.55 -0.98 1.02
N ALA A 541 -3.73 -0.07 0.04
CA ALA A 541 -3.52 1.37 0.19
C ALA A 541 -4.29 2.01 1.34
N ILE A 542 -5.52 1.54 1.57
CA ILE A 542 -6.39 2.01 2.66
C ILE A 542 -6.25 1.06 3.85
N LEU A 543 -6.72 -0.18 3.76
CA LEU A 543 -6.92 -1.08 4.91
C LEU A 543 -5.66 -1.26 5.77
N HIS A 544 -4.79 -2.16 5.34
CA HIS A 544 -3.57 -2.52 6.05
C HIS A 544 -2.67 -1.30 6.31
N LEU A 545 -2.44 -0.44 5.31
CA LEU A 545 -1.54 0.70 5.50
C LEU A 545 -2.09 1.71 6.51
N LEU A 546 -3.40 2.01 6.53
CA LEU A 546 -3.98 2.91 7.53
C LEU A 546 -3.91 2.29 8.93
N TYR A 547 -4.22 0.99 9.06
CA TYR A 547 -4.18 0.30 10.35
C TYR A 547 -2.77 0.15 10.89
N ALA A 548 -1.78 -0.15 10.06
CA ALA A 548 -0.37 -0.18 10.45
C ALA A 548 0.13 1.18 10.96
N ARG A 549 -0.25 2.27 10.28
CA ARG A 549 0.06 3.64 10.73
C ARG A 549 -0.61 3.95 12.08
N PHE A 550 -1.88 3.59 12.21
CA PHE A 550 -2.62 3.77 13.45
C PHE A 550 -2.01 2.98 14.62
N PHE A 551 -1.76 1.68 14.46
CA PHE A 551 -1.16 0.83 15.49
C PHE A 551 0.24 1.33 15.88
N THR A 552 1.04 1.80 14.92
CA THR A 552 2.35 2.40 15.21
C THR A 552 2.22 3.60 16.15
N LYS A 553 1.26 4.50 15.91
CA LYS A 553 1.01 5.66 16.78
C LYS A 553 0.49 5.26 18.15
N VAL A 554 -0.38 4.25 18.23
CA VAL A 554 -0.87 3.74 19.52
C VAL A 554 0.27 3.11 20.32
N LEU A 555 1.11 2.29 19.68
CA LEU A 555 2.24 1.63 20.31
C LEU A 555 3.36 2.62 20.69
N HIS A 556 3.53 3.69 19.91
CA HIS A 556 4.36 4.84 20.27
C HIS A 556 3.86 5.50 21.55
N ASP A 557 2.57 5.83 21.63
CA ASP A 557 1.98 6.48 22.81
C ASP A 557 1.97 5.56 24.05
N MET A 558 2.05 4.24 23.83
CA MET A 558 2.24 3.24 24.90
C MET A 558 3.72 2.97 25.25
N GLY A 559 4.68 3.58 24.56
CA GLY A 559 6.11 3.49 24.86
C GLY A 559 6.84 2.28 24.26
N TYR A 560 6.21 1.50 23.37
CA TYR A 560 6.82 0.32 22.73
C TYR A 560 7.80 0.67 21.61
N THR A 561 7.67 1.84 21.00
CA THR A 561 8.53 2.29 19.90
C THR A 561 8.64 3.82 19.88
N LYS A 562 9.72 4.38 19.31
CA LYS A 562 9.82 5.80 18.96
C LYS A 562 9.30 6.13 17.56
N ALA A 563 8.93 5.11 16.77
CA ALA A 563 8.43 5.31 15.42
C ALA A 563 7.07 6.02 15.44
N ASN A 564 6.91 7.09 14.65
CA ASN A 564 5.62 7.76 14.45
C ASN A 564 4.89 7.27 13.18
N GLU A 565 5.63 6.75 12.22
CA GLU A 565 5.15 6.15 10.98
C GLU A 565 5.91 4.84 10.74
N PRO A 566 5.25 3.74 10.33
CA PRO A 566 5.90 2.44 10.23
C PRO A 566 6.85 2.30 9.04
N PHE A 567 6.52 2.96 7.92
CA PHE A 567 7.19 2.74 6.64
C PHE A 567 7.73 4.06 6.09
N GLU A 568 9.05 4.14 5.99
CA GLU A 568 9.77 5.30 5.50
C GLU A 568 9.50 5.51 4.00
N ASN A 569 9.72 4.47 3.19
CA ASN A 569 9.42 4.46 1.75
C ASN A 569 8.43 3.35 1.43
N LEU A 570 7.50 3.63 0.50
CA LEU A 570 6.49 2.67 0.05
C LEU A 570 6.60 2.46 -1.46
N LEU A 571 6.79 1.20 -1.86
CA LEU A 571 6.68 0.76 -3.26
C LEU A 571 5.42 -0.08 -3.40
N THR A 572 4.44 0.45 -4.15
CA THR A 572 3.25 -0.30 -4.53
C THR A 572 3.47 -0.97 -5.88
N GLN A 573 3.63 -2.29 -5.88
CA GLN A 573 3.85 -3.03 -7.12
C GLN A 573 2.58 -3.09 -7.96
N GLY A 574 2.73 -3.09 -9.28
CA GLY A 574 1.65 -3.35 -10.21
C GLY A 574 1.24 -4.82 -10.21
N MET A 575 0.00 -5.09 -10.60
CA MET A 575 -0.53 -6.44 -10.67
C MET A 575 0.16 -7.27 -11.73
N VAL A 576 0.18 -8.59 -11.52
CA VAL A 576 0.54 -9.56 -12.55
C VAL A 576 -0.75 -10.02 -13.22
N LEU A 577 -0.83 -9.80 -14.52
CA LEU A 577 -1.99 -10.08 -15.34
C LEU A 577 -1.71 -11.28 -16.25
N LYS A 578 -2.77 -11.99 -16.62
CA LYS A 578 -2.78 -12.99 -17.67
C LYS A 578 -4.08 -12.85 -18.44
N ASP A 579 -3.97 -12.66 -19.75
CA ASP A 579 -5.09 -12.43 -20.66
C ASP A 579 -5.89 -11.17 -20.27
N GLY A 580 -5.18 -10.12 -19.81
CA GLY A 580 -5.76 -8.86 -19.34
C GLY A 580 -6.44 -8.92 -17.96
N PHE A 581 -6.45 -10.07 -17.28
CA PHE A 581 -7.03 -10.22 -15.95
C PHE A 581 -5.97 -10.46 -14.88
N LYS A 582 -6.18 -9.88 -13.69
CA LYS A 582 -5.38 -10.20 -12.49
C LYS A 582 -5.30 -11.72 -12.30
N MET A 583 -4.09 -12.24 -12.10
CA MET A 583 -3.91 -13.64 -11.71
C MET A 583 -4.60 -13.91 -10.37
N SER A 584 -5.49 -14.90 -10.35
CA SER A 584 -6.20 -15.30 -9.14
C SER A 584 -6.65 -16.75 -9.22
N LYS A 585 -6.66 -17.45 -8.07
CA LYS A 585 -7.10 -18.86 -8.00
C LYS A 585 -8.55 -19.02 -8.45
N SER A 586 -9.43 -18.06 -8.14
CA SER A 586 -10.84 -18.07 -8.53
C SER A 586 -11.05 -18.03 -10.04
N LYS A 587 -10.18 -17.34 -10.80
CA LYS A 587 -10.24 -17.25 -12.26
C LYS A 587 -9.51 -18.38 -13.00
N GLY A 588 -8.81 -19.26 -12.28
CA GLY A 588 -8.05 -20.37 -12.90
C GLY A 588 -6.87 -19.95 -13.79
N ASN A 589 -6.49 -18.66 -13.79
CA ASN A 589 -5.44 -18.11 -14.65
C ASN A 589 -4.06 -18.01 -13.97
N VAL A 590 -3.88 -18.71 -12.84
CA VAL A 590 -2.62 -18.67 -12.07
C VAL A 590 -1.53 -19.45 -12.79
N VAL A 591 -0.36 -18.82 -12.91
CA VAL A 591 0.88 -19.52 -13.30
C VAL A 591 1.61 -19.96 -12.04
N ASP A 592 1.85 -21.27 -11.94
CA ASP A 592 2.62 -21.89 -10.86
C ASP A 592 4.11 -21.57 -11.05
N PRO A 593 4.78 -20.92 -10.09
CA PRO A 593 6.20 -20.63 -10.18
C PRO A 593 7.07 -21.89 -10.21
N GLY A 594 6.61 -23.01 -9.62
CA GLY A 594 7.32 -24.29 -9.64
C GLY A 594 7.59 -24.77 -11.06
N TYR A 595 6.62 -24.62 -11.98
CA TYR A 595 6.80 -24.97 -13.39
C TYR A 595 7.94 -24.17 -14.05
N ILE A 596 8.07 -22.89 -13.71
CA ILE A 596 9.13 -22.02 -14.26
C ILE A 596 10.48 -22.40 -13.68
N ILE A 597 10.55 -22.65 -12.38
CA ILE A 597 11.77 -23.08 -11.68
C ILE A 597 12.25 -24.43 -12.24
N ASP A 598 11.34 -25.40 -12.38
CA ASP A 598 11.66 -26.74 -12.85
C ASP A 598 12.17 -26.78 -14.30
N LYS A 599 11.65 -25.88 -15.14
CA LYS A 599 11.97 -25.82 -16.58
C LYS A 599 13.15 -24.89 -16.89
N TYR A 600 13.25 -23.75 -16.23
CA TYR A 600 14.19 -22.66 -16.57
C TYR A 600 15.07 -22.19 -15.41
N GLY A 601 14.84 -22.66 -14.18
CA GLY A 601 15.56 -22.24 -12.97
C GLY A 601 14.98 -20.99 -12.31
N ALA A 602 15.27 -20.85 -11.01
CA ALA A 602 14.91 -19.70 -10.19
C ALA A 602 15.44 -18.38 -10.73
N ASP A 603 16.70 -18.33 -11.19
CA ASP A 603 17.27 -17.08 -11.71
C ASP A 603 16.50 -16.57 -12.95
N THR A 604 15.98 -17.47 -13.79
CA THR A 604 15.14 -17.07 -14.92
C THR A 604 13.84 -16.44 -14.46
N ALA A 605 13.16 -17.05 -13.48
CA ALA A 605 11.91 -16.52 -12.95
C ALA A 605 12.12 -15.11 -12.37
N ARG A 606 13.18 -14.93 -11.58
CA ARG A 606 13.53 -13.64 -10.98
C ARG A 606 13.86 -12.58 -12.02
N LEU A 607 14.71 -12.92 -12.99
CA LEU A 607 15.11 -12.01 -14.06
C LEU A 607 13.91 -11.53 -14.86
N PHE A 608 13.03 -12.46 -15.27
CA PHE A 608 11.81 -12.15 -15.99
C PHE A 608 10.95 -11.15 -15.22
N MET A 609 10.70 -11.40 -13.94
CA MET A 609 9.84 -10.53 -13.12
C MET A 609 10.40 -9.12 -12.96
N MET A 610 11.72 -8.96 -12.95
CA MET A 610 12.38 -7.65 -12.86
C MET A 610 12.54 -6.96 -14.22
N PHE A 611 12.52 -7.72 -15.32
CA PHE A 611 12.73 -7.21 -16.68
C PHE A 611 11.44 -6.85 -17.41
N ALA A 612 10.38 -7.63 -17.22
CA ALA A 612 9.16 -7.53 -18.04
C ALA A 612 8.46 -6.17 -17.93
N ALA A 613 8.44 -5.57 -16.74
CA ALA A 613 7.84 -4.25 -16.52
C ALA A 613 8.46 -3.54 -15.30
N PRO A 614 8.46 -2.19 -15.26
CA PRO A 614 8.78 -1.45 -14.05
C PRO A 614 7.92 -1.91 -12.86
N PRO A 615 8.44 -1.92 -11.61
CA PRO A 615 7.72 -2.45 -10.46
C PRO A 615 6.33 -1.87 -10.23
N THR A 616 6.15 -0.57 -10.47
CA THR A 616 4.89 0.16 -10.26
C THR A 616 3.87 0.00 -11.40
N LYS A 617 4.25 -0.67 -12.49
CA LYS A 617 3.38 -0.94 -13.64
C LYS A 617 2.88 -2.37 -13.62
N GLU A 618 1.70 -2.58 -14.18
CA GLU A 618 1.17 -3.93 -14.41
C GLU A 618 2.13 -4.72 -15.30
N LEU A 619 2.19 -6.03 -15.07
CA LEU A 619 3.00 -6.97 -15.83
C LEU A 619 2.07 -7.97 -16.48
N GLU A 620 1.97 -7.92 -17.81
CA GLU A 620 1.26 -8.93 -18.59
C GLU A 620 2.15 -10.17 -18.75
N TRP A 621 1.62 -11.34 -18.39
CA TRP A 621 2.35 -12.60 -18.50
C TRP A 621 2.66 -12.94 -19.96
N ASN A 622 3.89 -13.37 -20.23
CA ASN A 622 4.33 -13.75 -21.56
C ASN A 622 5.39 -14.85 -21.50
N ASP A 623 5.04 -16.07 -21.93
CA ASP A 623 5.94 -17.23 -21.92
C ASP A 623 7.20 -17.02 -22.78
N SER A 624 7.08 -16.33 -23.92
CA SER A 624 8.22 -16.01 -24.80
C SER A 624 9.23 -15.09 -24.11
N ALA A 625 8.76 -14.18 -23.25
CA ALA A 625 9.64 -13.29 -22.48
C ALA A 625 10.37 -14.04 -21.34
N VAL A 626 9.76 -15.10 -20.79
CA VAL A 626 10.44 -16.02 -19.87
C VAL A 626 11.59 -16.74 -20.60
N GLU A 627 11.33 -17.27 -21.80
CA GLU A 627 12.36 -17.93 -22.60
C GLU A 627 13.50 -16.98 -22.99
N GLY A 628 13.19 -15.71 -23.31
CA GLY A 628 14.19 -14.68 -23.55
C GLY A 628 15.11 -14.44 -22.34
N SER A 629 14.54 -14.46 -21.14
CA SER A 629 15.30 -14.35 -19.88
C SER A 629 16.24 -15.55 -19.68
N TYR A 630 15.75 -16.76 -19.94
CA TYR A 630 16.57 -17.98 -19.87
C TYR A 630 17.72 -17.96 -20.89
N LYS A 631 17.46 -17.56 -22.14
CA LYS A 631 18.47 -17.42 -23.19
C LYS A 631 19.56 -16.43 -22.81
N PHE A 632 19.20 -15.31 -22.16
CA PHE A 632 20.18 -14.35 -21.67
C PHE A 632 21.09 -14.95 -20.60
N ILE A 633 20.52 -15.63 -19.59
CA ILE A 633 21.27 -16.29 -18.51
C ILE A 633 22.24 -17.32 -19.07
N LYS A 634 21.76 -18.20 -19.96
CA LYS A 634 22.59 -19.22 -20.61
C LYS A 634 23.78 -18.59 -21.34
N ARG A 635 23.53 -17.53 -22.12
CA ARG A 635 24.56 -16.80 -22.86
C ARG A 635 25.56 -16.10 -21.95
N PHE A 636 25.10 -15.56 -20.82
CA PHE A 636 25.98 -14.94 -19.82
C PHE A 636 26.90 -15.98 -19.18
N TYR A 637 26.35 -17.16 -18.84
CA TYR A 637 27.14 -18.29 -18.35
C TYR A 637 28.16 -18.79 -19.40
N GLU A 638 27.73 -19.02 -20.64
CA GLU A 638 28.61 -19.49 -21.73
C GLU A 638 29.77 -18.53 -21.98
N LEU A 639 29.51 -17.22 -22.01
CA LEU A 639 30.56 -16.22 -22.16
C LEU A 639 31.54 -16.26 -20.96
N SER A 640 31.05 -16.52 -19.75
CA SER A 640 31.90 -16.62 -18.55
C SER A 640 32.81 -17.85 -18.54
N CYS A 641 32.49 -18.88 -19.32
CA CYS A 641 33.31 -20.08 -19.48
C CYS A 641 34.53 -19.83 -20.37
N CYS A 642 34.52 -18.75 -21.16
CA CYS A 642 35.65 -18.32 -22.00
C CYS A 642 36.62 -17.40 -21.26
N VAL A 643 36.40 -17.12 -19.97
CA VAL A 643 37.21 -16.21 -19.16
C VAL A 643 38.13 -17.01 -18.24
N GLU A 644 39.42 -16.73 -18.31
CA GLU A 644 40.43 -17.35 -17.45
C GLU A 644 40.58 -16.54 -16.17
N LYS A 645 40.59 -17.23 -15.02
CA LYS A 645 40.78 -16.62 -13.70
C LYS A 645 42.11 -15.86 -13.65
N ILE A 646 42.08 -14.64 -13.14
CA ILE A 646 43.27 -13.82 -12.88
C ILE A 646 43.28 -13.32 -11.45
N ASP A 647 44.42 -12.79 -11.01
CA ASP A 647 44.49 -12.00 -9.78
C ASP A 647 43.60 -10.75 -9.90
N THR A 648 42.63 -10.62 -9.00
CA THR A 648 41.67 -9.51 -8.96
C THR A 648 42.32 -8.14 -8.79
N GLN A 649 43.54 -8.06 -8.25
CA GLN A 649 44.30 -6.79 -8.19
C GLN A 649 44.65 -6.25 -9.58
N LYS A 650 44.77 -7.11 -10.59
CA LYS A 650 45.02 -6.67 -11.97
C LYS A 650 43.82 -5.91 -12.54
N ILE A 651 42.60 -6.25 -12.12
CA ILE A 651 41.36 -5.57 -12.54
C ILE A 651 41.35 -4.11 -12.07
N LYS A 652 41.83 -3.85 -10.84
CA LYS A 652 41.90 -2.49 -10.28
C LYS A 652 42.90 -1.59 -11.00
N ASN A 653 43.90 -2.17 -11.66
CA ASN A 653 45.05 -1.48 -12.26
C ASN A 653 45.03 -1.42 -13.79
N ILE A 654 43.85 -1.57 -14.43
CA ILE A 654 43.75 -1.50 -15.90
C ILE A 654 44.05 -0.09 -16.39
N ASN A 655 45.15 0.06 -17.15
CA ASN A 655 45.50 1.29 -17.83
C ASN A 655 44.53 1.54 -19.01
N HIS A 656 43.56 2.44 -18.81
CA HIS A 656 42.51 2.74 -19.78
C HIS A 656 43.05 3.28 -21.11
N ASP A 657 44.11 4.10 -21.07
CA ASP A 657 44.60 4.79 -22.27
C ASP A 657 45.25 3.83 -23.27
N LYS A 658 45.82 2.72 -22.79
CA LYS A 658 46.46 1.67 -23.60
C LYS A 658 45.47 0.69 -24.24
N LEU A 659 44.18 0.81 -23.96
CA LEU A 659 43.16 -0.06 -24.53
C LEU A 659 42.78 0.37 -25.95
N THR A 660 42.38 -0.60 -26.75
CA THR A 660 41.75 -0.39 -28.06
C THR A 660 40.44 0.39 -27.92
N GLN A 661 39.99 1.01 -28.99
CA GLN A 661 38.74 1.78 -28.98
C GLN A 661 37.53 0.92 -28.58
N ASN A 662 37.47 -0.33 -29.05
CA ASN A 662 36.40 -1.27 -28.72
C ASN A 662 36.39 -1.64 -27.22
N GLU A 663 37.56 -1.89 -26.63
CA GLU A 663 37.70 -2.14 -25.20
C GLU A 663 37.32 -0.91 -24.36
N LYS A 664 37.71 0.30 -24.78
CA LYS A 664 37.32 1.55 -24.12
C LYS A 664 35.80 1.72 -24.13
N GLN A 665 35.15 1.51 -25.27
CA GLN A 665 33.69 1.57 -25.41
C GLN A 665 32.99 0.52 -24.53
N THR A 666 33.51 -0.70 -24.48
CA THR A 666 33.00 -1.76 -23.60
C THR A 666 33.07 -1.33 -22.13
N ARG A 667 34.21 -0.78 -21.69
CA ARG A 667 34.35 -0.23 -20.34
C ARG A 667 33.35 0.89 -20.07
N VAL A 668 33.13 1.81 -21.01
CA VAL A 668 32.10 2.85 -20.85
C VAL A 668 30.74 2.23 -20.56
N LYS A 669 30.32 1.19 -21.30
CA LYS A 669 29.04 0.50 -21.07
C LYS A 669 28.97 -0.18 -19.70
N LEU A 670 30.05 -0.80 -19.23
CA LEU A 670 30.13 -1.41 -17.89
C LEU A 670 29.90 -0.39 -16.78
N TYR A 671 30.61 0.75 -16.82
CA TYR A 671 30.47 1.78 -15.79
C TYR A 671 29.18 2.60 -15.93
N MET A 672 28.59 2.68 -17.14
CA MET A 672 27.22 3.17 -17.31
C MET A 672 26.21 2.28 -16.59
N ALA A 673 26.35 0.95 -16.67
CA ALA A 673 25.49 0.03 -15.93
C ALA A 673 25.62 0.21 -14.41
N MET A 674 26.83 0.44 -13.89
CA MET A 674 27.03 0.79 -12.47
C MET A 674 26.33 2.10 -12.08
N LYS A 675 26.49 3.17 -12.87
CA LYS A 675 25.76 4.43 -12.64
C LYS A 675 24.24 4.19 -12.66
N LYS A 676 23.76 3.37 -13.59
CA LYS A 676 22.34 3.03 -13.71
C LYS A 676 21.84 2.27 -12.49
N GLN A 677 22.64 1.37 -11.90
CA GLN A 677 22.27 0.66 -10.66
C GLN A 677 22.00 1.65 -9.53
N HIS A 678 22.90 2.63 -9.31
CA HIS A 678 22.71 3.66 -8.29
C HIS A 678 21.47 4.52 -8.54
N GLU A 679 21.20 4.89 -9.80
CA GLU A 679 20.00 5.64 -10.17
C GLU A 679 18.72 4.82 -9.91
N VAL A 680 18.71 3.54 -10.30
CA VAL A 680 17.56 2.65 -10.18
C VAL A 680 17.22 2.38 -8.72
N ILE A 681 18.20 2.03 -7.89
CA ILE A 681 17.96 1.72 -6.48
C ILE A 681 17.49 2.95 -5.68
N ASN A 682 18.05 4.14 -5.98
CA ASN A 682 17.80 5.32 -5.14
C ASN A 682 16.71 6.27 -5.68
N LYS A 683 16.29 6.13 -6.94
CA LYS A 683 15.38 7.11 -7.57
C LYS A 683 14.27 6.47 -8.38
N THR A 684 14.60 5.69 -9.41
CA THR A 684 13.62 5.35 -10.46
C THR A 684 12.97 3.99 -10.28
N GLN A 685 13.58 3.09 -9.50
CA GLN A 685 13.13 1.73 -9.22
C GLN A 685 12.91 0.88 -10.51
N SER A 686 13.41 1.35 -11.64
CA SER A 686 13.17 0.78 -12.97
C SER A 686 14.19 -0.33 -13.28
N PHE A 687 14.07 -1.48 -12.60
CA PHE A 687 15.00 -2.62 -12.73
C PHE A 687 15.14 -3.13 -14.16
N ASN A 688 14.07 -3.07 -14.96
CA ASN A 688 14.10 -3.42 -16.37
C ASN A 688 15.14 -2.64 -17.17
N THR A 689 15.30 -1.34 -16.88
CA THR A 689 16.31 -0.49 -17.54
C THR A 689 17.73 -0.80 -17.09
N LEU A 690 17.92 -1.23 -15.83
CA LEU A 690 19.21 -1.71 -15.33
C LEU A 690 19.62 -3.00 -16.03
N ILE A 691 18.69 -3.95 -16.14
CA ILE A 691 18.89 -5.23 -16.82
C ILE A 691 19.22 -4.98 -18.30
N ALA A 692 18.49 -4.10 -18.98
CA ALA A 692 18.79 -3.72 -20.36
C ALA A 692 20.23 -3.16 -20.50
N SER A 693 20.65 -2.27 -19.61
CA SER A 693 22.02 -1.74 -19.59
C SER A 693 23.08 -2.84 -19.37
N CYS A 694 22.77 -3.85 -18.57
CA CYS A 694 23.65 -5.01 -18.39
C CYS A 694 23.67 -5.90 -19.64
N MET A 695 22.53 -6.11 -20.29
CA MET A 695 22.45 -6.86 -21.55
C MET A 695 23.26 -6.21 -22.67
N GLU A 696 23.23 -4.87 -22.77
CA GLU A 696 24.09 -4.11 -23.68
C GLU A 696 25.57 -4.34 -23.38
N ALA A 697 25.98 -4.20 -22.12
CA ALA A 697 27.37 -4.43 -21.72
C ALA A 697 27.83 -5.88 -22.00
N VAL A 698 26.97 -6.88 -21.78
CA VAL A 698 27.25 -8.28 -22.13
C VAL A 698 27.41 -8.46 -23.64
N ASN A 699 26.63 -7.74 -24.47
CA ASN A 699 26.77 -7.82 -25.91
C ASN A 699 28.12 -7.26 -26.40
N GLU A 700 28.58 -6.15 -25.82
CA GLU A 700 29.93 -5.61 -26.12
C GLU A 700 31.04 -6.58 -25.72
N LEU A 701 30.95 -7.20 -24.54
CA LEU A 701 31.95 -8.15 -24.04
C LEU A 701 32.17 -9.35 -24.97
N LYS A 702 31.18 -9.78 -25.75
CA LYS A 702 31.34 -10.90 -26.70
C LYS A 702 32.41 -10.64 -27.75
N ASN A 703 32.65 -9.38 -28.08
CA ASN A 703 33.61 -8.97 -29.10
C ASN A 703 35.02 -8.72 -28.52
N ILE A 704 35.21 -8.93 -27.22
CA ILE A 704 36.47 -8.69 -26.51
C ILE A 704 37.23 -10.00 -26.33
N LYS A 705 38.50 -10.01 -26.76
CA LYS A 705 39.43 -11.14 -26.54
C LYS A 705 40.39 -10.91 -25.38
N ASN A 706 40.53 -9.66 -24.93
CA ASN A 706 41.42 -9.31 -23.83
C ASN A 706 40.87 -9.83 -22.50
N ASN A 707 41.51 -10.87 -21.97
CA ASN A 707 41.09 -11.55 -20.75
C ASN A 707 41.02 -10.61 -19.54
N LEU A 708 41.83 -9.55 -19.49
CA LEU A 708 41.79 -8.58 -18.39
C LEU A 708 40.51 -7.73 -18.42
N VAL A 709 40.07 -7.29 -19.60
CA VAL A 709 38.82 -6.54 -19.78
C VAL A 709 37.60 -7.45 -19.60
N LEU A 710 37.68 -8.71 -20.05
CA LEU A 710 36.64 -9.71 -19.79
C LEU A 710 36.45 -9.93 -18.28
N ASN A 711 37.55 -10.10 -17.53
CA ASN A 711 37.49 -10.24 -16.07
C ASN A 711 36.90 -8.99 -15.40
N GLU A 712 37.28 -7.76 -15.80
CA GLU A 712 36.63 -6.53 -15.30
C GLU A 712 35.11 -6.54 -15.58
N GLY A 713 34.73 -6.96 -16.79
CA GLY A 713 33.34 -7.09 -17.21
C GLY A 713 32.54 -7.99 -16.28
N PHE A 714 32.99 -9.22 -16.05
CA PHE A 714 32.31 -10.15 -15.15
C PHE A 714 32.39 -9.74 -13.69
N TYR A 715 33.48 -9.11 -13.26
CA TYR A 715 33.63 -8.61 -11.88
C TYR A 715 32.56 -7.58 -11.55
N ILE A 716 32.33 -6.62 -12.46
CA ILE A 716 31.30 -5.58 -12.34
C ILE A 716 29.89 -6.15 -12.58
N LEU A 717 29.68 -6.90 -13.67
CA LEU A 717 28.34 -7.37 -14.03
C LEU A 717 27.78 -8.39 -13.05
N CYS A 718 28.62 -9.29 -12.50
CA CYS A 718 28.16 -10.19 -11.44
C CYS A 718 27.76 -9.40 -10.20
N ASP A 719 28.45 -8.31 -9.86
CA ASP A 719 28.02 -7.47 -8.74
C ASP A 719 26.68 -6.76 -9.03
N ILE A 720 26.50 -6.21 -10.22
CA ILE A 720 25.24 -5.53 -10.56
C ILE A 720 24.06 -6.51 -10.63
N LEU A 721 24.26 -7.69 -11.21
CA LEU A 721 23.21 -8.66 -11.48
C LEU A 721 22.93 -9.62 -10.32
N GLU A 722 23.84 -9.77 -9.34
CA GLU A 722 23.63 -10.70 -8.21
C GLU A 722 22.33 -10.46 -7.42
N PRO A 723 21.83 -9.21 -7.21
CA PRO A 723 20.55 -9.01 -6.56
C PRO A 723 19.37 -9.61 -7.35
N ILE A 724 19.52 -9.78 -8.66
CA ILE A 724 18.47 -10.23 -9.60
C ILE A 724 18.62 -11.72 -9.90
N VAL A 725 19.83 -12.17 -10.26
CA VAL A 725 20.17 -13.56 -10.60
C VAL A 725 21.32 -14.07 -9.69
N PRO A 726 21.04 -14.25 -8.39
CA PRO A 726 22.09 -14.49 -7.40
C PRO A 726 22.83 -15.81 -7.62
N HIS A 727 22.16 -16.89 -8.03
CA HIS A 727 22.78 -18.21 -8.08
C HIS A 727 23.89 -18.26 -9.14
N LEU A 728 23.58 -17.79 -10.36
CA LEU A 728 24.53 -17.71 -11.44
C LEU A 728 25.68 -16.75 -11.12
N CYS A 729 25.37 -15.57 -10.57
CA CYS A 729 26.40 -14.59 -10.24
C CYS A 729 27.34 -15.10 -9.15
N TRP A 730 26.83 -15.80 -8.13
CA TRP A 730 27.66 -16.44 -7.12
C TRP A 730 28.54 -17.55 -7.69
N ASP A 731 28.04 -18.34 -8.64
CA ASP A 731 28.83 -19.41 -9.26
C ASP A 731 30.00 -18.85 -10.10
N ILE A 732 29.70 -17.89 -10.98
CA ILE A 732 30.72 -17.22 -11.79
C ILE A 732 31.72 -16.50 -10.90
N SER A 733 31.22 -15.73 -9.93
CA SER A 733 32.06 -14.95 -9.02
C SER A 733 32.94 -15.82 -8.14
N ASN A 734 32.44 -16.95 -7.64
CA ASN A 734 33.27 -17.91 -6.92
C ASN A 734 34.37 -18.49 -7.82
N ARG A 735 34.03 -18.89 -9.04
CA ARG A 735 34.99 -19.50 -9.97
C ARG A 735 36.08 -18.52 -10.42
N LEU A 736 35.72 -17.27 -10.70
CA LEU A 736 36.65 -16.28 -11.27
C LEU A 736 37.31 -15.37 -10.22
N PHE A 737 36.64 -15.09 -9.10
CA PHE A 737 37.03 -14.01 -8.19
C PHE A 737 36.99 -14.39 -6.71
N ASP A 738 36.72 -15.66 -6.37
CA ASP A 738 36.53 -16.12 -4.98
C ASP A 738 35.52 -15.26 -4.18
N ARG A 739 34.55 -14.65 -4.88
CA ARG A 739 33.55 -13.71 -4.33
C ARG A 739 34.08 -12.39 -3.78
N VAL A 740 35.32 -12.01 -4.09
CA VAL A 740 35.89 -10.72 -3.65
C VAL A 740 35.06 -9.53 -4.16
N ASN A 741 34.46 -9.62 -5.35
CA ASN A 741 33.62 -8.56 -5.91
C ASN A 741 32.30 -8.32 -5.16
N PHE A 742 31.94 -9.16 -4.17
CA PHE A 742 30.77 -8.94 -3.31
C PHE A 742 31.12 -8.41 -1.91
N GLN A 743 32.41 -8.35 -1.57
CA GLN A 743 32.88 -7.97 -0.23
C GLN A 743 33.06 -6.46 -0.09
N ASP A 744 33.56 -5.81 -1.15
CA ASP A 744 33.85 -4.39 -1.16
C ASP A 744 32.85 -3.61 -2.03
N LYS A 745 32.55 -2.38 -1.61
CA LYS A 745 31.78 -1.44 -2.43
C LYS A 745 32.56 -1.08 -3.69
N LEU A 746 31.99 -1.41 -4.85
CA LEU A 746 32.55 -1.00 -6.14
C LEU A 746 32.30 0.50 -6.39
N ALA A 747 33.37 1.23 -6.70
CA ALA A 747 33.30 2.66 -7.02
C ALA A 747 33.27 2.89 -8.53
N VAL A 748 32.42 3.82 -8.98
CA VAL A 748 32.37 4.24 -10.38
C VAL A 748 33.64 5.03 -10.72
N ASN A 749 34.41 4.55 -11.70
CA ASN A 749 35.59 5.27 -12.19
C ASN A 749 35.20 6.34 -13.22
N GLU A 750 35.06 7.58 -12.74
CA GLU A 750 34.65 8.72 -13.57
C GLU A 750 35.61 9.04 -14.72
N LYS A 751 36.88 8.59 -14.65
CA LYS A 751 37.86 8.84 -15.72
C LYS A 751 37.50 8.10 -17.02
N ILE A 752 36.75 7.00 -16.94
CA ILE A 752 36.37 6.16 -18.10
C ILE A 752 35.40 6.88 -19.04
N PHE A 753 34.59 7.82 -18.53
CA PHE A 753 33.67 8.60 -19.36
C PHE A 753 34.37 9.76 -20.10
N ARG A 754 35.63 10.05 -19.79
CA ARG A 754 36.38 11.10 -20.47
C ARG A 754 36.82 10.58 -21.83
N THR A 755 36.14 11.02 -22.88
CA THR A 755 36.62 10.78 -24.24
C THR A 755 37.72 11.78 -24.58
N ASN A 756 38.86 11.29 -25.07
CA ASN A 756 39.90 12.15 -25.68
C ASN A 756 39.57 12.45 -27.15
N THR A 757 38.52 11.86 -27.71
CA THR A 757 38.05 12.10 -29.08
C THR A 757 36.66 12.76 -29.11
N VAL A 758 36.38 13.47 -30.20
CA VAL A 758 35.11 14.11 -30.50
C VAL A 758 34.73 13.89 -31.96
N SER A 759 33.47 13.53 -32.20
CA SER A 759 32.90 13.42 -33.56
C SER A 759 32.57 14.80 -34.10
N MET A 760 33.31 15.24 -35.11
CA MET A 760 33.17 16.55 -35.74
C MET A 760 32.39 16.38 -37.05
N ALA A 761 31.27 17.10 -37.17
CA ALA A 761 30.53 17.15 -38.44
C ALA A 761 31.30 18.01 -39.44
N ILE A 762 31.52 17.48 -40.65
CA ILE A 762 32.20 18.23 -41.71
C ILE A 762 31.18 18.67 -42.75
N THR A 763 31.07 19.98 -42.95
CA THR A 763 30.18 20.58 -43.94
C THR A 763 30.97 21.32 -45.01
N ILE A 764 30.40 21.39 -46.21
CA ILE A 764 30.92 22.17 -47.33
C ILE A 764 29.80 23.05 -47.85
N ASN A 765 30.02 24.38 -47.86
CA ASN A 765 28.97 25.38 -48.12
C ASN A 765 27.69 25.09 -47.31
N GLY A 766 27.85 24.73 -46.03
CA GLY A 766 26.74 24.45 -45.10
C GLY A 766 26.08 23.07 -45.24
N LYS A 767 26.44 22.26 -46.26
CA LYS A 767 25.88 20.89 -46.43
C LYS A 767 26.80 19.84 -45.81
N LYS A 768 26.26 18.95 -44.97
CA LYS A 768 27.02 17.86 -44.30
C LYS A 768 27.56 16.84 -45.31
N ARG A 769 28.87 16.57 -45.26
CA ARG A 769 29.58 15.66 -46.16
C ARG A 769 30.25 14.48 -45.46
N ALA A 770 30.69 14.66 -44.22
CA ALA A 770 31.25 13.59 -43.42
C ALA A 770 31.05 13.83 -41.91
N VAL A 771 31.36 12.81 -41.11
CA VAL A 771 31.63 12.94 -39.68
C VAL A 771 32.99 12.30 -39.46
N ILE A 772 33.90 13.02 -38.80
CA ILE A 772 35.27 12.56 -38.54
C ILE A 772 35.50 12.60 -37.03
N ASP A 773 35.98 11.49 -36.47
CA ASP A 773 36.40 11.44 -35.07
C ASP A 773 37.83 11.97 -34.92
N MET A 774 38.00 12.96 -34.04
CA MET A 774 39.26 13.70 -33.90
C MET A 774 39.65 13.82 -32.44
N SER A 775 40.94 13.85 -32.12
CA SER A 775 41.37 14.10 -30.73
C SER A 775 41.00 15.52 -30.31
N LYS A 776 40.46 15.68 -29.09
CA LYS A 776 40.17 16.97 -28.44
C LYS A 776 41.41 17.82 -28.22
N SER A 777 42.60 17.21 -28.27
CA SER A 777 43.90 17.89 -28.11
C SER A 777 44.49 18.39 -29.44
N LEU A 778 43.84 18.16 -30.58
CA LEU A 778 44.37 18.62 -31.86
C LEU A 778 44.31 20.15 -31.95
N SER A 779 45.38 20.74 -32.50
CA SER A 779 45.39 22.15 -32.85
C SER A 779 44.37 22.45 -33.95
N LYS A 780 43.97 23.72 -34.11
CA LYS A 780 43.07 24.12 -35.20
C LYS A 780 43.62 23.75 -36.58
N GLU A 781 44.94 23.85 -36.74
CA GLU A 781 45.63 23.53 -38.00
C GLU A 781 45.60 22.02 -38.28
N ASP A 782 45.89 21.19 -37.29
CA ASP A 782 45.84 19.74 -37.44
C ASP A 782 44.43 19.22 -37.71
N ILE A 783 43.42 19.87 -37.11
CA ILE A 783 42.01 19.59 -37.41
C ILE A 783 41.73 19.82 -38.89
N LEU A 784 42.09 20.99 -39.43
CA LEU A 784 41.84 21.33 -40.83
C LEU A 784 42.62 20.43 -41.79
N LYS A 785 43.87 20.11 -41.47
CA LYS A 785 44.71 19.20 -42.25
C LYS A 785 44.06 17.82 -42.35
N THR A 786 43.65 17.26 -41.22
CA THR A 786 42.96 15.95 -41.16
C THR A 786 41.65 15.98 -41.97
N VAL A 787 40.87 17.05 -41.85
CA VAL A 787 39.59 17.20 -42.56
C VAL A 787 39.80 17.27 -44.07
N LYS A 788 40.75 18.08 -44.56
CA LYS A 788 41.05 18.23 -45.99
C LYS A 788 41.65 16.96 -46.60
N GLN A 789 42.36 16.16 -45.80
CA GLN A 789 42.97 14.92 -46.26
C GLN A 789 42.01 13.72 -46.25
N HIS A 790 40.85 13.85 -45.61
CA HIS A 790 39.84 12.81 -45.54
C HIS A 790 39.24 12.51 -46.92
N GLU A 791 39.20 11.24 -47.32
CA GLU A 791 38.81 10.80 -48.67
C GLU A 791 37.41 11.31 -49.08
N ASN A 792 36.44 11.24 -48.17
CA ASN A 792 35.08 11.75 -48.40
C ASN A 792 34.98 13.28 -48.57
N ILE A 793 36.02 14.03 -48.22
CA ILE A 793 36.11 15.49 -48.31
C ILE A 793 36.95 15.91 -49.51
N LYS A 794 38.06 15.23 -49.80
CA LYS A 794 38.97 15.52 -50.93
C LYS A 794 38.22 15.73 -52.25
N LYS A 795 37.30 14.83 -52.60
CA LYS A 795 36.49 14.89 -53.83
C LYS A 795 35.68 16.18 -54.00
N TRP A 796 35.34 16.86 -52.90
CA TRP A 796 34.61 18.12 -52.93
C TRP A 796 35.52 19.34 -53.01
N LEU A 797 36.83 19.16 -52.79
CA LEU A 797 37.85 20.20 -52.85
C LEU A 797 38.61 20.18 -54.19
N GLU A 798 38.46 19.13 -55.00
CA GLU A 798 39.06 19.06 -56.35
C GLU A 798 38.57 20.20 -57.25
N ASN A 799 39.52 20.90 -57.87
CA ASN A 799 39.26 22.06 -58.74
C ASN A 799 38.43 23.19 -58.08
N LYS A 800 38.51 23.31 -56.74
CA LYS A 800 37.78 24.30 -55.94
C LYS A 800 38.72 25.11 -55.07
N ILE A 801 38.40 26.38 -54.86
CA ILE A 801 39.17 27.27 -53.99
C ILE A 801 38.46 27.38 -52.64
N VAL A 802 39.17 27.09 -51.55
CA VAL A 802 38.64 27.28 -50.19
C VAL A 802 38.72 28.77 -49.84
N LEU A 803 37.56 29.41 -49.68
CA LEU A 803 37.43 30.83 -49.35
C LEU A 803 37.45 31.09 -47.85
N LYS A 804 36.90 30.17 -47.03
CA LYS A 804 36.82 30.35 -45.59
C LYS A 804 36.74 29.01 -44.86
N GLU A 805 37.43 28.95 -43.73
CA GLU A 805 37.48 27.76 -42.87
C GLU A 805 36.91 28.12 -41.51
N ILE A 806 35.82 27.44 -41.13
CA ILE A 806 35.11 27.73 -39.88
C ILE A 806 35.17 26.48 -39.02
N ILE A 807 35.79 26.59 -37.85
CA ILE A 807 35.83 25.53 -36.85
C ILE A 807 34.96 25.96 -35.68
N VAL A 808 33.95 25.15 -35.36
CA VAL A 808 33.24 25.21 -34.09
C VAL A 808 33.85 24.11 -33.21
N PRO A 809 34.63 24.47 -32.16
CA PRO A 809 35.34 23.50 -31.34
C PRO A 809 34.43 22.38 -30.84
N ASN A 810 34.90 21.13 -30.97
CA ASN A 810 34.18 19.93 -30.53
C ASN A 810 32.80 19.69 -31.18
N LYS A 811 32.50 20.34 -32.32
CA LYS A 811 31.19 20.20 -32.99
C LYS A 811 31.28 20.07 -34.51
N LEU A 812 31.97 20.99 -35.19
CA LEU A 812 31.84 21.17 -36.65
C LEU A 812 33.08 21.78 -37.28
N VAL A 813 33.40 21.35 -38.51
CA VAL A 813 34.23 22.11 -39.45
C VAL A 813 33.43 22.39 -40.72
N ASN A 814 33.34 23.65 -41.12
CA ASN A 814 32.73 24.06 -42.39
C ASN A 814 33.79 24.65 -43.33
N LEU A 815 33.92 24.06 -44.52
CA LEU A 815 34.77 24.59 -45.59
C LEU A 815 33.88 25.32 -46.60
N VAL A 816 34.08 26.63 -46.75
CA VAL A 816 33.40 27.44 -47.76
C VAL A 816 34.25 27.41 -49.02
N ILE A 817 33.69 26.93 -50.13
CA ILE A 817 34.40 26.73 -51.39
C ILE A 817 33.68 27.40 -52.56
N LYS A 818 34.44 27.79 -53.59
CA LYS A 818 33.94 28.35 -54.87
C LYS A 818 34.34 27.46 -56.04
#